data_AF-A0A0D3F2W7-F1
#
_entry.id   AF-A0A0D3F2W7-F1
#
_cell.length_a   1.000
_cell.length_b   1.000
_cell.length_c   1.000
_cell.angle_alpha   90.00
_cell.angle_beta   90.00
_cell.angle_gamma   90.00
#
_symmetry.space_group_name_H-M   'P 1'
#
loop_
_entity.id
_entity.type
_entity.pdbx_description
1 polymer ?
#
loop_
_entity_poly.entity_id
_entity_poly.type
_entity_poly.pdbx_seq_one_letter_code
_entity_poly.pdbx_strand_id
1 'polypeptide(L)'
;MQTSPCAMAVGGRGRRPLLLLLLLLAVALALAARARAQLSPGFYSASCPTVHGVVRQVMSQAVMNDTRAGAAVLRLFYHDCFVGGCDASVLLDDTPAAPVEAVCPATVSCADVLAIAARDSVNLVSHTHSTHTRARARAISAGRAGRGPEADISALVSAFAAKGLSSRDLAALSGAHTVGRASCVNFRTRVYCDANVSPAFASHQRQSCPASGGDAALAPLDSLTPDAFDNGYYRNLVAGAGLLHSDQELFNNGPVDSVVQLYSSNAAAFSSDFAASMIRLGNIGPLTGSTGEVRLNCRKVSSLARSRRTPDRSIHRSTEHKSSPRRDPFRVRVFLLGALLLVAVSCHGGFGGVGVAEGLSTRYYAKTCPAVESVVRSVMARAVAADRRMGASVLRLFFHDCFVNGCDGSVLLDDAPPGFTGEKGAGANAGSARGFEVVDAAKARVEAACRATVSCADVLALAARDAVALLGGPTWPVRLGRKDARTASQAAANGNLPGPVSSLTSLLATFAAKGLSARDMTALSGAHTVGRARCATFRGRLRRLCPAGTGGDGNLAPLDAETPDVFDNGYFRELTKQRGLLHSDQELFAAGGGGRSSSQDALVRKYAGNGAEFARDFAKAMVKMGNLAPAAGTPVEVRLNCRKPN
;
A
#
# COMPACT_ATOMS: atom_id res chain seq x y z
N MET A 1 -69.64 40.04 53.71
CA MET A 1 -68.49 40.08 52.77
C MET A 1 -68.82 39.21 51.58
N GLN A 2 -68.31 39.54 50.39
CA GLN A 2 -68.98 39.27 49.10
C GLN A 2 -68.66 37.91 48.45
N THR A 3 -69.48 37.54 47.47
CA THR A 3 -69.43 36.32 46.65
C THR A 3 -69.01 36.60 45.20
N SER A 4 -68.72 35.53 44.44
CA SER A 4 -68.63 35.47 42.96
C SER A 4 -67.27 35.86 42.33
N PRO A 5 -67.03 35.56 41.02
CA PRO A 5 -66.92 34.20 40.49
C PRO A 5 -65.67 34.00 39.59
N CYS A 6 -65.42 32.76 39.13
CA CYS A 6 -64.35 32.47 38.17
C CYS A 6 -64.89 32.43 36.73
N ALA A 7 -64.24 33.12 35.77
CA ALA A 7 -64.66 33.19 34.37
C ALA A 7 -63.52 32.78 33.41
N MET A 8 -63.86 32.10 32.33
CA MET A 8 -62.90 31.61 31.32
C MET A 8 -62.49 32.69 30.30
N ALA A 9 -61.27 32.58 29.77
CA ALA A 9 -60.84 33.29 28.57
C ALA A 9 -60.21 32.32 27.55
N VAL A 10 -60.73 32.32 26.33
CA VAL A 10 -60.26 31.49 25.20
C VAL A 10 -59.21 32.26 24.39
N GLY A 11 -58.05 31.64 24.12
CA GLY A 11 -56.96 32.22 23.31
C GLY A 11 -56.59 31.32 22.12
N GLY A 12 -56.70 31.86 20.90
CA GLY A 12 -56.69 31.07 19.67
C GLY A 12 -55.34 30.53 19.17
N ARG A 13 -55.36 29.34 18.56
CA ARG A 13 -54.30 28.78 17.70
C ARG A 13 -54.70 28.93 16.23
N GLY A 14 -53.74 29.05 15.29
CA GLY A 14 -54.04 28.67 13.89
C GLY A 14 -53.32 29.30 12.69
N ARG A 15 -52.43 30.30 12.81
CA ARG A 15 -51.84 30.96 11.58
C ARG A 15 -50.32 31.06 11.46
N ARG A 16 -49.53 30.64 12.47
CA ARG A 16 -48.05 30.77 12.43
C ARG A 16 -47.26 29.66 11.69
N PRO A 17 -47.67 28.38 11.59
CA PRO A 17 -46.78 27.34 11.03
C PRO A 17 -46.73 27.33 9.48
N LEU A 18 -47.83 27.65 8.79
CA LEU A 18 -47.91 27.53 7.33
C LEU A 18 -47.06 28.60 6.60
N LEU A 19 -47.06 29.83 7.11
CA LEU A 19 -46.29 30.93 6.54
C LEU A 19 -44.77 30.70 6.66
N LEU A 20 -44.34 30.10 7.78
CA LEU A 20 -42.94 29.75 8.01
C LEU A 20 -42.48 28.63 7.05
N LEU A 21 -43.34 27.64 6.80
CA LEU A 21 -43.06 26.53 5.89
C LEU A 21 -42.88 26.99 4.44
N LEU A 22 -43.74 27.92 3.97
CA LEU A 22 -43.65 28.50 2.62
C LEU A 22 -42.38 29.36 2.45
N LEU A 23 -41.99 30.14 3.47
CA LEU A 23 -40.74 30.91 3.45
C LEU A 23 -39.51 30.00 3.38
N LEU A 24 -39.49 28.91 4.15
CA LEU A 24 -38.41 27.93 4.12
C LEU A 24 -38.32 27.22 2.76
N LEU A 25 -39.45 26.90 2.12
CA LEU A 25 -39.47 26.28 0.79
C LEU A 25 -38.97 27.24 -0.30
N ALA A 26 -39.37 28.51 -0.26
CA ALA A 26 -38.91 29.54 -1.18
C ALA A 26 -37.40 29.82 -1.04
N VAL A 27 -36.89 29.85 0.19
CA VAL A 27 -35.44 29.96 0.47
C VAL A 27 -34.68 28.72 -0.04
N ALA A 28 -35.21 27.51 0.15
CA ALA A 28 -34.60 26.29 -0.37
C ALA A 28 -34.53 26.28 -1.91
N LEU A 29 -35.59 26.71 -2.60
CA LEU A 29 -35.62 26.84 -4.07
C LEU A 29 -34.65 27.93 -4.57
N ALA A 30 -34.57 29.08 -3.89
CA ALA A 30 -33.63 30.15 -4.24
C ALA A 30 -32.16 29.78 -4.00
N LEU A 31 -31.88 28.95 -2.99
CA LEU A 31 -30.54 28.39 -2.73
C LEU A 31 -30.15 27.32 -3.76
N ALA A 32 -31.10 26.48 -4.18
CA ALA A 32 -30.87 25.49 -5.24
C ALA A 32 -30.51 26.12 -6.61
N ALA A 33 -31.05 27.31 -6.90
CA ALA A 33 -30.81 28.01 -8.17
C ALA A 33 -29.41 28.64 -8.31
N ARG A 34 -28.62 28.78 -7.23
CA ARG A 34 -27.31 29.46 -7.25
C ARG A 34 -26.09 28.53 -7.38
N ALA A 35 -26.29 27.23 -7.55
CA ALA A 35 -25.21 26.23 -7.46
C ALA A 35 -24.96 25.42 -8.76
N ARG A 36 -24.81 26.10 -9.90
CA ARG A 36 -24.23 25.51 -11.14
C ARG A 36 -23.33 26.50 -11.88
N ALA A 37 -22.16 26.77 -11.31
CA ALA A 37 -21.06 27.37 -12.08
C ALA A 37 -20.37 26.26 -12.88
N GLN A 38 -20.70 26.15 -14.17
CA GLN A 38 -19.94 25.37 -15.15
C GLN A 38 -19.01 26.31 -15.92
N LEU A 39 -17.87 25.79 -16.38
CA LEU A 39 -16.96 26.50 -17.25
C LEU A 39 -17.66 26.79 -18.58
N SER A 40 -17.91 28.08 -18.84
CA SER A 40 -18.49 28.55 -20.10
C SER A 40 -17.39 28.95 -21.08
N PRO A 41 -17.42 28.50 -22.35
CA PRO A 41 -16.53 29.02 -23.39
C PRO A 41 -16.59 30.56 -23.46
N GLY A 42 -15.44 31.21 -23.35
CA GLY A 42 -15.34 32.67 -23.40
C GLY A 42 -15.72 33.39 -22.09
N PHE A 43 -15.77 32.72 -20.94
CA PHE A 43 -16.00 33.34 -19.63
C PHE A 43 -15.13 34.60 -19.37
N TYR A 44 -13.85 34.55 -19.77
CA TYR A 44 -12.91 35.67 -19.60
C TYR A 44 -12.98 36.75 -20.69
N SER A 45 -13.78 36.59 -21.75
CA SER A 45 -13.80 37.53 -22.89
C SER A 45 -14.15 38.97 -22.51
N ALA A 46 -14.89 39.18 -21.40
CA ALA A 46 -15.21 40.50 -20.88
C ALA A 46 -14.27 40.99 -19.76
N SER A 47 -13.70 40.08 -18.96
CA SER A 47 -12.94 40.40 -17.74
C SER A 47 -11.41 40.34 -17.91
N CYS A 48 -10.94 39.62 -18.93
CA CYS A 48 -9.53 39.46 -19.32
C CYS A 48 -9.47 39.00 -20.80
N PRO A 49 -9.83 39.87 -21.78
CA PRO A 49 -9.91 39.48 -23.19
C PRO A 49 -8.59 38.96 -23.78
N THR A 50 -7.45 39.31 -23.17
CA THR A 50 -6.10 38.93 -23.62
C THR A 50 -5.68 37.52 -23.21
N VAL A 51 -6.35 36.84 -22.24
CA VAL A 51 -5.88 35.55 -21.69
C VAL A 51 -5.61 34.50 -22.77
N HIS A 52 -6.54 34.35 -23.72
CA HIS A 52 -6.42 33.34 -24.76
C HIS A 52 -5.28 33.65 -25.74
N GLY A 53 -4.96 34.92 -25.98
CA GLY A 53 -3.81 35.32 -26.79
C GLY A 53 -2.49 35.03 -26.10
N VAL A 54 -2.36 35.43 -24.83
CA VAL A 54 -1.15 35.25 -24.02
C VAL A 54 -0.84 33.76 -23.83
N VAL A 55 -1.82 32.96 -23.41
CA VAL A 55 -1.62 31.51 -23.20
C VAL A 55 -1.25 30.82 -24.52
N ARG A 56 -1.90 31.17 -25.63
CA ARG A 56 -1.57 30.63 -26.96
C ARG A 56 -0.15 31.01 -27.40
N GLN A 57 0.29 32.24 -27.16
CA GLN A 57 1.65 32.68 -27.50
C GLN A 57 2.71 31.88 -26.72
N VAL A 58 2.53 31.74 -25.41
CA VAL A 58 3.43 30.95 -24.55
C VAL A 58 3.43 29.49 -24.97
N MET A 59 2.27 28.90 -25.25
CA MET A 59 2.18 27.52 -25.72
C MET A 59 2.81 27.32 -27.10
N SER A 60 2.66 28.28 -28.02
CA SER A 60 3.29 28.24 -29.34
C SER A 60 4.82 28.25 -29.21
N GLN A 61 5.37 29.15 -28.40
CA GLN A 61 6.81 29.19 -28.11
C GLN A 61 7.30 27.89 -27.44
N ALA A 62 6.53 27.33 -26.51
CA ALA A 62 6.87 26.07 -25.84
C ALA A 62 6.90 24.88 -26.81
N VAL A 63 5.89 24.76 -27.69
CA VAL A 63 5.80 23.69 -28.71
C VAL A 63 6.87 23.84 -29.79
N MET A 64 7.20 25.07 -30.20
CA MET A 64 8.30 25.35 -31.13
C MET A 64 9.67 24.96 -30.56
N ASN A 65 9.85 25.06 -29.24
CA ASN A 65 11.10 24.72 -28.56
C ASN A 65 11.20 23.22 -28.18
N ASP A 66 10.07 22.59 -27.85
CA ASP A 66 9.95 21.16 -27.63
C ASP A 66 8.55 20.70 -28.06
N THR A 67 8.46 19.93 -29.16
CA THR A 67 7.17 19.47 -29.72
C THR A 67 6.32 18.70 -28.71
N ARG A 68 6.96 18.07 -27.71
CA ARG A 68 6.30 17.32 -26.64
C ARG A 68 5.64 18.22 -25.60
N ALA A 69 5.89 19.52 -25.59
CA ALA A 69 5.30 20.46 -24.63
C ALA A 69 3.77 20.45 -24.72
N GLY A 70 3.20 20.37 -25.92
CA GLY A 70 1.74 20.27 -26.12
C GLY A 70 1.16 18.99 -25.51
N ALA A 71 1.78 17.84 -25.81
CA ALA A 71 1.39 16.55 -25.23
C ALA A 71 1.57 16.52 -23.69
N ALA A 72 2.62 17.16 -23.15
CA ALA A 72 2.86 17.25 -21.72
C ALA A 72 1.82 18.11 -21.00
N VAL A 73 1.38 19.22 -21.60
CA VAL A 73 0.32 20.09 -21.05
C VAL A 73 -1.05 19.43 -21.14
N LEU A 74 -1.36 18.74 -22.24
CA LEU A 74 -2.57 17.91 -22.36
C LEU A 74 -2.63 16.84 -21.26
N ARG A 75 -1.53 16.10 -21.05
CA ARG A 75 -1.40 15.14 -19.95
C ARG A 75 -1.61 15.81 -18.59
N LEU A 76 -1.01 16.98 -18.36
CA LEU A 76 -1.08 17.69 -17.09
C LEU A 76 -2.51 18.11 -16.73
N PHE A 77 -3.26 18.64 -17.70
CA PHE A 77 -4.68 18.97 -17.55
C PHE A 77 -5.54 17.73 -17.27
N TYR A 78 -5.32 16.63 -17.99
CA TYR A 78 -6.03 15.37 -17.73
C TYR A 78 -5.76 14.85 -16.31
N HIS A 79 -4.50 14.85 -15.87
CA HIS A 79 -4.10 14.40 -14.54
C HIS A 79 -4.68 15.25 -13.40
N ASP A 80 -4.87 16.55 -13.60
CA ASP A 80 -5.55 17.45 -12.66
C ASP A 80 -7.02 17.04 -12.50
N CYS A 81 -7.78 17.12 -13.60
CA CYS A 81 -9.21 16.85 -13.67
C CYS A 81 -9.61 15.43 -13.24
N PHE A 82 -8.88 14.40 -13.69
CA PHE A 82 -9.27 13.02 -13.47
C PHE A 82 -9.00 12.53 -12.04
N VAL A 83 -8.24 13.29 -11.25
CA VAL A 83 -7.78 12.89 -9.91
C VAL A 83 -8.58 13.63 -8.85
N GLY A 84 -8.20 14.88 -8.55
CA GLY A 84 -8.82 15.72 -7.52
C GLY A 84 -10.05 16.48 -8.01
N GLY A 85 -10.13 16.74 -9.31
CA GLY A 85 -11.01 17.75 -9.91
C GLY A 85 -10.16 18.82 -10.57
N CYS A 86 -10.73 19.59 -11.50
CA CYS A 86 -9.99 20.58 -12.29
C CYS A 86 -9.71 21.86 -11.47
N ASP A 87 -8.72 21.83 -10.58
CA ASP A 87 -8.40 22.91 -9.63
C ASP A 87 -6.94 23.42 -9.72
N ALA A 88 -6.16 22.90 -10.67
CA ALA A 88 -4.72 23.11 -10.84
C ALA A 88 -3.86 22.72 -9.62
N SER A 89 -4.35 21.86 -8.73
CA SER A 89 -3.57 21.29 -7.62
C SER A 89 -2.33 20.54 -8.11
N VAL A 90 -2.35 19.97 -9.33
CA VAL A 90 -1.19 19.30 -9.94
C VAL A 90 0.01 20.24 -10.19
N LEU A 91 -0.20 21.56 -10.17
CA LEU A 91 0.84 22.57 -10.39
C LEU A 91 1.58 22.99 -9.12
N LEU A 92 1.11 22.58 -7.93
CA LEU A 92 1.69 22.96 -6.64
C LEU A 92 3.08 22.32 -6.42
N ASP A 93 4.07 23.15 -6.10
CA ASP A 93 5.48 22.75 -5.92
C ASP A 93 6.25 23.84 -5.15
N ASP A 94 7.25 23.46 -4.35
CA ASP A 94 8.03 24.39 -3.52
C ASP A 94 9.04 25.24 -4.33
N THR A 95 9.19 24.96 -5.62
CA THR A 95 10.11 25.68 -6.51
C THR A 95 9.78 27.18 -6.65
N PRO A 96 10.78 28.07 -6.69
CA PRO A 96 10.57 29.48 -7.02
C PRO A 96 10.05 29.62 -8.46
N ALA A 97 8.89 30.24 -8.63
CA ALA A 97 8.44 30.68 -9.94
C ALA A 97 9.18 31.96 -10.35
N ALA A 98 9.43 32.16 -11.64
CA ALA A 98 9.86 33.45 -12.16
C ALA A 98 8.77 34.50 -11.90
N PRO A 99 9.14 35.78 -11.63
CA PRO A 99 8.16 36.86 -11.59
C PRO A 99 7.52 37.03 -12.97
N VAL A 100 6.20 37.08 -13.02
CA VAL A 100 5.43 37.33 -14.24
C VAL A 100 4.70 38.65 -14.06
N GLU A 101 4.86 39.54 -15.03
CA GLU A 101 4.15 40.83 -15.06
C GLU A 101 2.66 40.58 -15.34
N ALA A 102 1.78 41.19 -14.53
CA ALA A 102 0.37 40.82 -14.51
C ALA A 102 -0.41 41.44 -15.68
N VAL A 103 -0.53 40.68 -16.78
CA VAL A 103 -1.28 41.09 -17.99
C VAL A 103 -2.79 41.18 -17.78
N CYS A 104 -3.31 40.60 -16.69
CA CYS A 104 -4.72 40.64 -16.32
C CYS A 104 -4.94 40.78 -14.80
N PRO A 105 -6.16 41.15 -14.36
CA PRO A 105 -6.53 41.16 -12.94
C PRO A 105 -6.35 39.79 -12.28
N ALA A 106 -6.32 39.79 -10.94
CA ALA A 106 -6.22 38.61 -10.08
C ALA A 106 -7.48 37.71 -10.07
N THR A 107 -8.10 37.51 -11.24
CA THR A 107 -9.38 36.82 -11.45
C THR A 107 -9.27 35.59 -12.35
N VAL A 108 -8.16 35.43 -13.09
CA VAL A 108 -7.92 34.23 -13.92
C VAL A 108 -7.35 33.11 -13.07
N SER A 109 -8.04 31.97 -12.97
CA SER A 109 -7.58 30.84 -12.19
C SER A 109 -6.47 30.03 -12.90
N CYS A 110 -5.61 29.37 -12.11
CA CYS A 110 -4.61 28.45 -12.66
C CYS A 110 -5.23 27.23 -13.36
N ALA A 111 -6.43 26.81 -12.94
CA ALA A 111 -7.18 25.73 -13.58
C ALA A 111 -7.62 26.15 -14.99
N ASP A 112 -8.10 27.39 -15.15
CA ASP A 112 -8.47 27.95 -16.45
C ASP A 112 -7.27 28.16 -17.36
N VAL A 113 -6.14 28.65 -16.83
CA VAL A 113 -4.89 28.76 -17.61
C VAL A 113 -4.46 27.38 -18.12
N LEU A 114 -4.53 26.33 -17.28
CA LEU A 114 -4.19 24.96 -17.66
C LEU A 114 -5.18 24.40 -18.71
N ALA A 115 -6.48 24.66 -18.57
CA ALA A 115 -7.51 24.25 -19.52
C ALA A 115 -7.35 24.94 -20.89
N ILE A 116 -7.06 26.25 -20.91
CA ILE A 116 -6.79 27.03 -22.12
C ILE A 116 -5.51 26.53 -22.79
N ALA A 117 -4.45 26.27 -22.01
CA ALA A 117 -3.18 25.76 -22.52
C ALA A 117 -3.34 24.35 -23.12
N ALA A 118 -4.15 23.47 -22.50
CA ALA A 118 -4.48 22.15 -23.04
C ALA A 118 -5.27 22.25 -24.36
N ARG A 119 -6.28 23.12 -24.44
CA ARG A 119 -7.02 23.40 -25.69
C ARG A 119 -6.09 23.88 -26.80
N ASP A 120 -5.24 24.87 -26.52
CA ASP A 120 -4.35 25.43 -27.54
C ASP A 120 -3.22 24.47 -27.92
N SER A 121 -2.82 23.55 -27.03
CA SER A 121 -1.89 22.46 -27.33
C SER A 121 -2.37 21.59 -28.50
N VAL A 122 -3.65 21.18 -28.52
CA VAL A 122 -4.26 20.40 -29.62
C VAL A 122 -4.12 21.13 -30.95
N ASN A 123 -4.50 22.41 -30.97
CA ASN A 123 -4.48 23.20 -32.19
C ASN A 123 -3.06 23.42 -32.72
N LEU A 124 -2.08 23.63 -31.82
CA LEU A 124 -0.69 23.91 -32.21
C LEU A 124 0.00 22.68 -32.81
N VAL A 125 -0.18 21.50 -32.22
CA VAL A 125 0.40 20.26 -32.78
C VAL A 125 -0.24 19.85 -34.11
N SER A 126 -1.52 20.16 -34.36
CA SER A 126 -2.15 19.94 -35.68
C SER A 126 -1.61 20.83 -36.81
N HIS A 127 -0.90 21.94 -36.50
CA HIS A 127 -0.47 22.92 -37.51
C HIS A 127 1.06 22.98 -37.70
N THR A 128 1.86 22.32 -36.85
CA THR A 128 3.33 22.30 -36.97
C THR A 128 3.85 21.31 -38.01
N HIS A 129 3.41 21.47 -39.26
CA HIS A 129 4.14 20.89 -40.39
C HIS A 129 5.34 21.76 -40.75
N SER A 130 6.51 21.11 -40.81
CA SER A 130 7.80 21.56 -41.34
C SER A 130 8.85 22.09 -40.35
N THR A 131 10.05 21.52 -40.50
CA THR A 131 11.40 21.94 -40.02
C THR A 131 11.94 21.49 -38.63
N HIS A 132 13.01 20.67 -38.72
CA HIS A 132 14.20 20.52 -37.84
C HIS A 132 14.17 19.85 -36.44
N THR A 133 14.44 18.53 -36.47
CA THR A 133 15.49 17.77 -35.72
C THR A 133 16.03 18.22 -34.34
N ARG A 134 15.90 17.26 -33.37
CA ARG A 134 16.80 16.92 -32.24
C ARG A 134 17.04 17.98 -31.13
N ALA A 135 16.17 17.96 -30.11
CA ALA A 135 16.50 18.38 -28.74
C ALA A 135 16.70 17.15 -27.81
N ARG A 136 17.65 17.22 -26.87
CA ARG A 136 17.88 16.14 -25.87
C ARG A 136 16.74 16.11 -24.84
N ALA A 137 16.21 14.91 -24.58
CA ALA A 137 15.14 14.70 -23.62
C ALA A 137 15.63 14.79 -22.16
N ARG A 138 14.93 15.57 -21.33
CA ARG A 138 14.82 15.31 -19.89
C ARG A 138 13.38 14.92 -19.61
N ALA A 139 13.16 13.70 -19.10
CA ALA A 139 11.81 13.22 -18.83
C ALA A 139 11.19 14.00 -17.66
N ILE A 140 10.16 14.81 -17.93
CA ILE A 140 9.35 15.43 -16.88
C ILE A 140 8.41 14.36 -16.34
N SER A 141 8.71 13.87 -15.15
CA SER A 141 7.88 12.90 -14.42
C SER A 141 6.61 13.58 -13.86
N ALA A 142 5.61 13.78 -14.71
CA ALA A 142 4.26 14.16 -14.25
C ALA A 142 3.67 13.04 -13.37
N GLY A 143 3.16 13.41 -12.19
CA GLY A 143 2.81 12.48 -11.11
C GLY A 143 1.82 11.37 -11.50
N ARG A 144 2.02 10.16 -10.96
CA ARG A 144 1.13 9.01 -11.16
C ARG A 144 -0.20 9.22 -10.43
N ALA A 145 -1.20 9.75 -11.13
CA ALA A 145 -2.57 9.74 -10.65
C ALA A 145 -3.52 9.70 -11.87
N GLY A 146 -4.31 8.63 -11.93
CA GLY A 146 -4.86 8.07 -13.17
C GLY A 146 -4.51 6.58 -13.24
N ARG A 147 -5.44 5.72 -13.66
CA ARG A 147 -5.20 4.28 -13.76
C ARG A 147 -4.08 4.03 -14.79
N GLY A 148 -3.17 3.11 -14.45
CA GLY A 148 -1.90 2.93 -15.15
C GLY A 148 -2.05 2.41 -16.58
N PRO A 149 -0.94 2.39 -17.35
CA PRO A 149 -0.89 1.89 -18.72
C PRO A 149 -1.26 0.39 -18.84
N GLU A 150 -1.41 -0.32 -17.72
CA GLU A 150 -1.78 -1.73 -17.59
C GLU A 150 -3.26 -1.98 -17.23
N ALA A 151 -4.15 -0.99 -17.44
CA ALA A 151 -5.57 -1.10 -17.10
C ALA A 151 -6.41 -1.79 -18.19
N ASP A 152 -7.28 -2.73 -17.79
CA ASP A 152 -8.25 -3.40 -18.68
C ASP A 152 -9.47 -2.53 -19.04
N ILE A 153 -10.21 -2.90 -20.09
CA ILE A 153 -11.35 -2.13 -20.58
C ILE A 153 -12.48 -1.94 -19.55
N SER A 154 -12.69 -2.92 -18.65
CA SER A 154 -13.72 -2.83 -17.60
C SER A 154 -13.34 -1.81 -16.52
N ALA A 155 -12.06 -1.80 -16.15
CA ALA A 155 -11.49 -0.83 -15.23
C ALA A 155 -11.50 0.60 -15.79
N LEU A 156 -11.27 0.76 -17.11
CA LEU A 156 -11.35 2.03 -17.84
C LEU A 156 -12.79 2.55 -17.94
N VAL A 157 -13.75 1.72 -18.39
CA VAL A 157 -15.18 2.11 -18.46
C VAL A 157 -15.70 2.50 -17.07
N SER A 158 -15.39 1.71 -16.04
CA SER A 158 -15.74 2.03 -14.65
C SER A 158 -15.07 3.32 -14.15
N ALA A 159 -13.88 3.67 -14.67
CA ALA A 159 -13.18 4.90 -14.31
C ALA A 159 -13.89 6.16 -14.80
N PHE A 160 -14.29 6.15 -16.08
CA PHE A 160 -14.95 7.27 -16.72
C PHE A 160 -16.38 7.42 -16.19
N ALA A 161 -17.11 6.31 -16.02
CA ALA A 161 -18.45 6.31 -15.43
C ALA A 161 -18.46 6.92 -14.01
N ALA A 162 -17.47 6.59 -13.17
CA ALA A 162 -17.33 7.17 -11.82
C ALA A 162 -17.02 8.69 -11.82
N LYS A 163 -16.66 9.26 -12.97
CA LYS A 163 -16.44 10.70 -13.21
C LYS A 163 -17.57 11.35 -14.02
N GLY A 164 -18.66 10.63 -14.30
CA GLY A 164 -19.79 11.13 -15.10
C GLY A 164 -19.54 11.16 -16.61
N LEU A 165 -18.48 10.48 -17.08
CA LEU A 165 -18.09 10.38 -18.49
C LEU A 165 -18.55 9.03 -19.09
N SER A 166 -18.95 9.03 -20.35
CA SER A 166 -19.42 7.84 -21.08
C SER A 166 -18.27 6.98 -21.64
N SER A 167 -18.59 5.80 -22.17
CA SER A 167 -17.64 4.99 -22.95
C SER A 167 -17.20 5.68 -24.25
N ARG A 168 -18.01 6.58 -24.81
CA ARG A 168 -17.63 7.42 -25.96
C ARG A 168 -16.65 8.53 -25.56
N ASP A 169 -16.80 9.09 -24.35
CA ASP A 169 -15.82 10.02 -23.77
C ASP A 169 -14.49 9.34 -23.47
N LEU A 170 -14.51 8.09 -22.99
CA LEU A 170 -13.32 7.25 -22.85
C LEU A 170 -12.61 7.09 -24.20
N ALA A 171 -13.35 6.66 -25.24
CA ALA A 171 -12.78 6.50 -26.57
C ALA A 171 -12.15 7.81 -27.08
N ALA A 172 -12.90 8.91 -27.00
CA ALA A 172 -12.46 10.20 -27.48
C ALA A 172 -11.24 10.72 -26.71
N LEU A 173 -11.31 10.83 -25.38
CA LEU A 173 -10.23 11.42 -24.58
C LEU A 173 -8.93 10.61 -24.63
N SER A 174 -9.00 9.27 -24.77
CA SER A 174 -7.81 8.45 -25.02
C SER A 174 -7.11 8.80 -26.35
N GLY A 175 -7.84 9.32 -27.32
CA GLY A 175 -7.30 9.87 -28.57
C GLY A 175 -6.28 11.01 -28.38
N ALA A 176 -6.14 11.59 -27.19
CA ALA A 176 -5.01 12.48 -26.86
C ALA A 176 -3.64 11.80 -27.06
N HIS A 177 -3.59 10.45 -27.01
CA HIS A 177 -2.41 9.65 -27.32
C HIS A 177 -2.03 9.63 -28.82
N THR A 178 -2.73 10.36 -29.70
CA THR A 178 -2.20 10.73 -31.03
C THR A 178 -0.91 11.53 -30.94
N VAL A 179 -0.66 12.24 -29.83
CA VAL A 179 0.60 12.95 -29.60
C VAL A 179 1.34 12.45 -28.36
N GLY A 180 2.68 12.52 -28.42
CA GLY A 180 3.55 12.26 -27.29
C GLY A 180 4.11 10.84 -27.25
N ARG A 181 4.75 10.52 -26.11
CA ARG A 181 5.67 9.39 -25.97
C ARG A 181 5.55 8.78 -24.56
N ALA A 182 5.62 7.46 -24.47
CA ALA A 182 5.74 6.73 -23.20
C ALA A 182 7.15 6.17 -23.03
N SER A 183 7.62 6.03 -21.79
CA SER A 183 8.90 5.35 -21.51
C SER A 183 8.72 3.83 -21.37
N CYS A 184 9.76 3.06 -21.73
CA CYS A 184 9.77 1.60 -21.80
C CYS A 184 9.17 0.91 -20.56
N VAL A 185 9.43 1.42 -19.35
CA VAL A 185 8.83 0.89 -18.11
C VAL A 185 7.28 0.85 -18.13
N ASN A 186 6.63 1.72 -18.90
CA ASN A 186 5.17 1.83 -19.01
C ASN A 186 4.57 0.94 -20.12
N PHE A 187 5.37 0.38 -21.04
CA PHE A 187 4.88 -0.47 -22.13
C PHE A 187 5.60 -1.81 -22.26
N ARG A 188 6.61 -2.10 -21.43
CA ARG A 188 7.34 -3.37 -21.46
C ARG A 188 6.40 -4.57 -21.32
N THR A 189 5.51 -4.56 -20.34
CA THR A 189 4.48 -5.60 -20.15
C THR A 189 3.72 -5.85 -21.44
N ARG A 190 3.16 -4.80 -22.04
CA ARG A 190 2.42 -4.85 -23.30
C ARG A 190 3.20 -5.56 -24.40
N VAL A 191 4.44 -5.15 -24.66
CA VAL A 191 5.22 -5.69 -25.80
C VAL A 191 5.82 -7.08 -25.54
N TYR A 192 5.82 -7.59 -24.30
CA TYR A 192 6.34 -8.93 -23.96
C TYR A 192 5.27 -9.96 -23.57
N CYS A 193 4.13 -9.56 -23.03
CA CYS A 193 3.17 -10.46 -22.38
C CYS A 193 1.75 -10.46 -22.98
N ASP A 194 1.34 -9.45 -23.73
CA ASP A 194 -0.01 -9.39 -24.28
C ASP A 194 -0.19 -10.30 -25.50
N ALA A 195 -1.36 -10.95 -25.60
CA ALA A 195 -1.72 -11.79 -26.74
C ALA A 195 -2.36 -11.01 -27.91
N ASN A 196 -2.95 -9.84 -27.65
CA ASN A 196 -3.58 -8.96 -28.64
C ASN A 196 -2.59 -7.90 -29.19
N VAL A 197 -1.32 -8.26 -29.37
CA VAL A 197 -0.30 -7.40 -29.97
C VAL A 197 0.11 -7.91 -31.34
N SER A 198 0.23 -7.01 -32.31
CA SER A 198 0.83 -7.33 -33.61
C SER A 198 2.27 -7.84 -33.38
N PRO A 199 2.62 -9.07 -33.82
CA PRO A 199 3.96 -9.62 -33.58
C PRO A 199 5.08 -8.77 -34.19
N ALA A 200 4.81 -8.11 -35.32
CA ALA A 200 5.75 -7.19 -35.96
C ALA A 200 5.96 -5.93 -35.12
N PHE A 201 4.89 -5.33 -34.60
CA PHE A 201 4.97 -4.18 -33.70
C PHE A 201 5.72 -4.53 -32.40
N ALA A 202 5.35 -5.64 -31.75
CA ALA A 202 6.05 -6.11 -30.56
C ALA A 202 7.55 -6.33 -30.83
N SER A 203 7.90 -7.01 -31.94
CA SER A 203 9.29 -7.22 -32.33
C SER A 203 10.06 -5.92 -32.56
N HIS A 204 9.45 -4.91 -33.18
CA HIS A 204 10.05 -3.59 -33.36
C HIS A 204 10.29 -2.88 -32.02
N GLN A 205 9.29 -2.81 -31.15
CA GLN A 205 9.40 -2.11 -29.87
C GLN A 205 10.41 -2.75 -28.91
N ARG A 206 10.58 -4.08 -28.97
CA ARG A 206 11.60 -4.82 -28.19
C ARG A 206 13.04 -4.40 -28.52
N GLN A 207 13.30 -3.81 -29.69
CA GLN A 207 14.63 -3.31 -30.08
C GLN A 207 15.07 -2.10 -29.25
N SER A 208 14.12 -1.25 -28.85
CA SER A 208 14.36 -0.06 -28.02
C SER A 208 13.94 -0.22 -26.56
N CYS A 209 13.12 -1.24 -26.27
CA CYS A 209 12.66 -1.60 -24.94
C CYS A 209 12.99 -3.06 -24.62
N PRO A 210 14.21 -3.36 -24.13
CA PRO A 210 14.60 -4.73 -23.78
C PRO A 210 13.81 -5.27 -22.57
N ALA A 211 13.83 -6.59 -22.42
CA ALA A 211 13.11 -7.32 -21.38
C ALA A 211 13.53 -6.94 -19.95
N SER A 212 14.73 -6.37 -19.79
CA SER A 212 15.22 -5.75 -18.58
C SER A 212 16.13 -4.57 -18.92
N GLY A 213 16.14 -3.55 -18.05
CA GLY A 213 16.87 -2.30 -18.31
C GLY A 213 16.24 -1.43 -19.39
N GLY A 214 16.86 -0.28 -19.70
CA GLY A 214 16.35 0.65 -20.70
C GLY A 214 15.05 1.38 -20.32
N ASP A 215 14.64 1.37 -19.04
CA ASP A 215 13.34 1.87 -18.55
C ASP A 215 12.95 3.29 -19.01
N ALA A 216 13.93 4.15 -19.24
CA ALA A 216 13.75 5.54 -19.67
C ALA A 216 13.66 5.73 -21.20
N ALA A 217 13.89 4.70 -22.01
CA ALA A 217 13.79 4.77 -23.46
C ALA A 217 12.37 5.16 -23.88
N LEU A 218 12.23 6.19 -24.73
CA LEU A 218 10.92 6.72 -25.13
C LEU A 218 10.48 6.12 -26.47
N ALA A 219 9.26 5.59 -26.51
CA ALA A 219 8.56 5.24 -27.74
C ALA A 219 7.36 6.17 -27.98
N PRO A 220 7.04 6.51 -29.23
CA PRO A 220 5.87 7.32 -29.57
C PRO A 220 4.56 6.55 -29.42
N LEU A 221 3.51 7.23 -28.97
CA LEU A 221 2.16 6.66 -28.84
C LEU A 221 1.48 6.51 -30.22
N ASP A 222 1.70 7.47 -31.12
CA ASP A 222 1.48 7.28 -32.56
C ASP A 222 2.81 7.06 -33.28
N SER A 223 2.99 5.89 -33.90
CA SER A 223 4.24 5.54 -34.58
C SER A 223 4.50 6.30 -35.89
N LEU A 224 3.47 6.90 -36.50
CA LEU A 224 3.54 7.59 -37.79
C LEU A 224 3.60 9.11 -37.63
N THR A 225 2.74 9.68 -36.79
CA THR A 225 2.56 11.13 -36.62
C THR A 225 2.64 11.58 -35.14
N PRO A 226 3.73 11.23 -34.40
CA PRO A 226 3.83 11.40 -32.94
C PRO A 226 3.73 12.83 -32.38
N ASP A 227 3.82 13.81 -33.27
CA ASP A 227 3.86 15.23 -32.96
C ASP A 227 2.71 15.99 -33.68
N ALA A 228 1.72 15.27 -34.25
CA ALA A 228 0.50 15.84 -34.85
C ALA A 228 -0.77 15.23 -34.22
N PHE A 229 -1.83 16.03 -34.11
CA PHE A 229 -3.13 15.56 -33.61
C PHE A 229 -4.04 15.21 -34.79
N ASP A 230 -4.11 13.91 -35.09
CA ASP A 230 -4.93 13.31 -36.13
C ASP A 230 -5.57 11.99 -35.62
N ASN A 231 -6.03 11.10 -36.51
CA ASN A 231 -6.67 9.83 -36.14
C ASN A 231 -5.78 8.58 -36.30
N GLY A 232 -4.46 8.76 -36.46
CA GLY A 232 -3.45 7.70 -36.58
C GLY A 232 -3.40 6.77 -35.37
N TYR A 233 -3.59 7.30 -34.16
CA TYR A 233 -3.75 6.52 -32.93
C TYR A 233 -4.76 5.38 -33.12
N TYR A 234 -5.97 5.68 -33.62
CA TYR A 234 -7.00 4.66 -33.84
C TYR A 234 -6.67 3.71 -34.99
N ARG A 235 -5.96 4.16 -36.04
CA ARG A 235 -5.42 3.26 -37.08
C ARG A 235 -4.42 2.26 -36.48
N ASN A 236 -3.57 2.72 -35.55
CA ASN A 236 -2.61 1.87 -34.84
C ASN A 236 -3.36 0.85 -33.94
N LEU A 237 -4.44 1.24 -33.25
CA LEU A 237 -5.26 0.30 -32.45
C LEU A 237 -5.88 -0.80 -33.32
N VAL A 238 -6.49 -0.43 -34.46
CA VAL A 238 -7.09 -1.37 -35.42
C VAL A 238 -6.04 -2.33 -36.00
N ALA A 239 -4.79 -1.90 -36.14
CA ALA A 239 -3.66 -2.73 -36.57
C ALA A 239 -3.03 -3.59 -35.45
N GLY A 240 -3.57 -3.59 -34.23
CA GLY A 240 -2.99 -4.30 -33.08
C GLY A 240 -1.67 -3.69 -32.58
N ALA A 241 -1.43 -2.43 -32.89
CA ALA A 241 -0.19 -1.68 -32.64
C ALA A 241 -0.34 -0.59 -31.57
N GLY A 242 -1.31 -0.71 -30.65
CA GLY A 242 -1.41 0.15 -29.47
C GLY A 242 -0.19 -0.02 -28.56
N LEU A 243 0.45 1.10 -28.18
CA LEU A 243 1.69 1.10 -27.39
C LEU A 243 1.47 0.69 -25.94
N LEU A 244 0.42 1.18 -25.29
CA LEU A 244 0.07 0.79 -23.91
C LEU A 244 -0.95 -0.34 -23.95
N HIS A 245 -1.02 -1.15 -22.88
CA HIS A 245 -2.06 -2.18 -22.76
C HIS A 245 -3.45 -1.52 -22.71
N SER A 246 -3.60 -0.48 -21.89
CA SER A 246 -4.83 0.32 -21.80
C SER A 246 -5.28 0.98 -23.11
N ASP A 247 -4.37 1.20 -24.06
CA ASP A 247 -4.71 1.71 -25.39
C ASP A 247 -5.32 0.60 -26.26
N GLN A 248 -4.68 -0.57 -26.31
CA GLN A 248 -5.18 -1.68 -27.11
C GLN A 248 -6.53 -2.21 -26.61
N GLU A 249 -6.78 -2.13 -25.31
CA GLU A 249 -8.06 -2.54 -24.69
C GLU A 249 -9.28 -1.75 -25.20
N LEU A 250 -9.09 -0.60 -25.87
CA LEU A 250 -10.17 0.12 -26.56
C LEU A 250 -10.63 -0.57 -27.87
N PHE A 251 -9.82 -1.49 -28.40
CA PHE A 251 -10.09 -2.27 -29.61
C PHE A 251 -9.67 -3.73 -29.41
N ASN A 252 -10.54 -4.48 -28.72
CA ASN A 252 -10.27 -5.85 -28.28
C ASN A 252 -11.55 -6.71 -28.16
N ASN A 253 -12.49 -6.57 -29.10
CA ASN A 253 -13.85 -7.14 -29.06
C ASN A 253 -14.68 -6.60 -27.88
N GLY A 254 -14.44 -5.34 -27.49
CA GLY A 254 -15.05 -4.69 -26.34
C GLY A 254 -16.21 -3.76 -26.69
N PRO A 255 -16.83 -3.13 -25.68
CA PRO A 255 -17.98 -2.23 -25.85
C PRO A 255 -17.65 -0.87 -26.50
N VAL A 256 -16.40 -0.67 -26.95
CA VAL A 256 -15.87 0.59 -27.48
C VAL A 256 -15.37 0.44 -28.93
N ASP A 257 -15.20 -0.79 -29.42
CA ASP A 257 -14.61 -1.11 -30.73
C ASP A 257 -15.27 -0.37 -31.91
N SER A 258 -16.60 -0.24 -31.91
CA SER A 258 -17.34 0.47 -32.97
C SER A 258 -17.07 1.98 -33.01
N VAL A 259 -16.74 2.58 -31.87
CA VAL A 259 -16.33 3.98 -31.78
C VAL A 259 -14.88 4.14 -32.27
N VAL A 260 -14.00 3.20 -31.96
CA VAL A 260 -12.63 3.17 -32.50
C VAL A 260 -12.62 3.00 -34.02
N GLN A 261 -13.46 2.12 -34.58
CA GLN A 261 -13.63 1.95 -36.03
C GLN A 261 -14.14 3.24 -36.72
N LEU A 262 -15.10 3.93 -36.09
CA LEU A 262 -15.58 5.22 -36.57
C LEU A 262 -14.44 6.26 -36.59
N TYR A 263 -13.68 6.38 -35.50
CA TYR A 263 -12.60 7.37 -35.43
C TYR A 263 -11.40 7.03 -36.34
N SER A 264 -11.06 5.75 -36.52
CA SER A 264 -9.99 5.32 -37.44
C SER A 264 -10.30 5.65 -38.91
N SER A 265 -11.58 5.74 -39.28
CA SER A 265 -12.06 6.04 -40.64
C SER A 265 -12.55 7.48 -40.83
N ASN A 266 -12.94 8.18 -39.76
CA ASN A 266 -13.49 9.53 -39.81
C ASN A 266 -12.85 10.45 -38.75
N ALA A 267 -11.80 11.17 -39.17
CA ALA A 267 -11.09 12.13 -38.33
C ALA A 267 -11.97 13.30 -37.84
N ALA A 268 -12.97 13.73 -38.63
CA ALA A 268 -13.86 14.82 -38.23
C ALA A 268 -14.79 14.42 -37.07
N ALA A 269 -15.29 13.18 -37.09
CA ALA A 269 -16.06 12.61 -35.97
C ALA A 269 -15.22 12.55 -34.69
N PHE A 270 -13.97 12.08 -34.79
CA PHE A 270 -13.03 12.08 -33.66
C PHE A 270 -12.81 13.49 -33.09
N SER A 271 -12.41 14.46 -33.93
CA SER A 271 -12.11 15.82 -33.46
C SER A 271 -13.31 16.51 -32.82
N SER A 272 -14.53 16.27 -33.33
CA SER A 272 -15.77 16.80 -32.76
C SER A 272 -16.06 16.22 -31.37
N ASP A 273 -16.01 14.89 -31.24
CA ASP A 273 -16.25 14.23 -29.96
C ASP A 273 -15.14 14.52 -28.94
N PHE A 274 -13.87 14.64 -29.37
CA PHE A 274 -12.75 15.03 -28.52
C PHE A 274 -12.98 16.41 -27.89
N ALA A 275 -13.33 17.41 -28.71
CA ALA A 275 -13.60 18.76 -28.22
C ALA A 275 -14.76 18.77 -27.20
N ALA A 276 -15.85 18.05 -27.48
CA ALA A 276 -16.98 17.93 -26.56
C ALA A 276 -16.61 17.21 -25.25
N SER A 277 -15.76 16.18 -25.32
CA SER A 277 -15.31 15.41 -24.17
C SER A 277 -14.30 16.18 -23.30
N MET A 278 -13.44 17.01 -23.91
CA MET A 278 -12.53 17.91 -23.19
C MET A 278 -13.29 18.98 -22.38
N ILE A 279 -14.42 19.48 -22.91
CA ILE A 279 -15.31 20.39 -22.16
C ILE A 279 -15.94 19.65 -20.96
N ARG A 280 -16.36 18.38 -21.13
CA ARG A 280 -16.88 17.57 -20.02
C ARG A 280 -15.81 17.26 -18.97
N LEU A 281 -14.61 16.87 -19.39
CA LEU A 281 -13.44 16.65 -18.54
C LEU A 281 -13.12 17.88 -17.69
N GLY A 282 -13.03 19.06 -18.30
CA GLY A 282 -12.75 20.33 -17.62
C GLY A 282 -13.79 20.75 -16.57
N ASN A 283 -15.02 20.23 -16.67
CA ASN A 283 -16.11 20.53 -15.74
C ASN A 283 -16.17 19.54 -14.54
N ILE A 284 -15.19 18.66 -14.36
CA ILE A 284 -15.16 17.71 -13.25
C ILE A 284 -14.69 18.40 -11.97
N GLY A 285 -15.61 18.52 -11.00
CA GLY A 285 -15.32 18.98 -9.64
C GLY A 285 -14.58 20.33 -9.52
N PRO A 286 -14.88 21.37 -10.32
CA PRO A 286 -14.24 22.67 -10.15
C PRO A 286 -14.58 23.25 -8.76
N LEU A 287 -13.56 23.78 -8.07
CA LEU A 287 -13.77 24.48 -6.81
C LEU A 287 -14.45 25.83 -7.08
N THR A 288 -15.52 26.11 -6.34
CA THR A 288 -16.37 27.29 -6.57
C THR A 288 -16.69 28.02 -5.26
N GLY A 289 -16.90 29.33 -5.33
CA GLY A 289 -17.08 30.17 -4.14
C GLY A 289 -15.89 30.09 -3.19
N SER A 290 -16.15 30.01 -1.89
CA SER A 290 -15.12 29.95 -0.84
C SER A 290 -14.40 28.59 -0.71
N THR A 291 -14.69 27.62 -1.57
CA THR A 291 -14.02 26.30 -1.55
C THR A 291 -12.69 26.28 -2.32
N GLY A 292 -12.40 27.31 -3.12
CA GLY A 292 -11.15 27.47 -3.86
C GLY A 292 -10.58 28.88 -3.77
N GLU A 293 -9.39 29.08 -4.33
CA GLU A 293 -8.73 30.39 -4.43
C GLU A 293 -8.17 30.66 -5.83
N VAL A 294 -8.15 31.92 -6.24
CA VAL A 294 -7.42 32.35 -7.44
C VAL A 294 -5.96 32.62 -7.06
N ARG A 295 -5.05 31.79 -7.57
CA ARG A 295 -3.64 31.80 -7.18
C ARG A 295 -2.82 32.62 -8.16
N LEU A 296 -2.23 33.72 -7.68
CA LEU A 296 -1.29 34.54 -8.46
C LEU A 296 0.00 33.79 -8.84
N ASN A 297 0.28 32.66 -8.18
CA ASN A 297 1.37 31.76 -8.52
C ASN A 297 0.85 30.32 -8.51
N CYS A 298 0.80 29.69 -9.68
CA CYS A 298 0.25 28.34 -9.82
C CYS A 298 1.04 27.24 -9.09
N ARG A 299 2.21 27.54 -8.53
CA ARG A 299 2.99 26.63 -7.68
C ARG A 299 2.71 26.75 -6.18
N LYS A 300 2.04 27.81 -5.72
CA LYS A 300 1.84 28.09 -4.28
C LYS A 300 0.38 28.33 -3.93
N VAL A 301 0.01 27.98 -2.71
CA VAL A 301 -1.24 28.42 -2.07
C VAL A 301 -1.06 29.79 -1.42
N SER A 302 -2.12 30.60 -1.32
CA SER A 302 -2.01 31.92 -0.69
C SER A 302 -1.80 31.80 0.83
N SER A 303 -0.91 32.60 1.40
CA SER A 303 -0.37 32.41 2.77
C SER A 303 -1.33 32.74 3.93
N LEU A 304 -2.63 32.98 3.66
CA LEU A 304 -3.60 33.47 4.64
C LEU A 304 -4.14 32.40 5.62
N ALA A 305 -3.90 31.10 5.37
CA ALA A 305 -4.53 30.02 6.14
C ALA A 305 -3.71 29.48 7.34
N ARG A 306 -2.45 29.89 7.55
CA ARG A 306 -1.51 29.18 8.47
C ARG A 306 -1.17 29.88 9.79
N SER A 307 -2.12 30.58 10.41
CA SER A 307 -1.93 31.20 11.73
C SER A 307 -2.95 30.71 12.77
N ARG A 308 -2.60 29.63 13.48
CA ARG A 308 -3.16 29.19 14.79
C ARG A 308 -2.44 27.93 15.32
N ARG A 309 -1.19 28.10 15.77
CA ARG A 309 -0.47 27.20 16.72
C ARG A 309 0.74 27.94 17.26
N THR A 310 0.82 28.08 18.57
CA THR A 310 1.91 28.78 19.28
C THR A 310 3.17 27.91 19.38
N PRO A 311 4.38 28.49 19.36
CA PRO A 311 5.63 27.75 19.55
C PRO A 311 6.10 27.75 21.02
N ASP A 312 6.57 26.59 21.48
CA ASP A 312 7.34 26.46 22.74
C ASP A 312 8.85 26.68 22.47
N ARG A 313 9.60 27.06 23.51
CA ARG A 313 10.86 27.81 23.43
C ARG A 313 12.03 27.05 24.04
N SER A 314 12.77 26.29 23.22
CA SER A 314 14.03 25.67 23.65
C SER A 314 15.20 26.67 23.64
N ILE A 315 15.91 26.78 24.75
CA ILE A 315 17.08 27.67 24.91
C ILE A 315 18.37 26.85 24.82
N HIS A 316 19.28 27.26 23.93
CA HIS A 316 20.69 26.82 23.94
C HIS A 316 21.45 27.46 25.10
N ARG A 317 22.38 26.71 25.72
CA ARG A 317 23.66 27.31 26.16
C ARG A 317 24.82 26.32 26.12
N SER A 318 26.00 26.88 25.87
CA SER A 318 27.27 26.22 25.59
C SER A 318 28.19 26.08 26.80
N THR A 319 29.24 25.27 26.62
CA THR A 319 30.48 25.15 27.40
C THR A 319 31.34 26.44 27.32
N GLU A 320 32.47 26.69 28.00
CA GLU A 320 33.44 25.93 28.83
C GLU A 320 34.07 26.85 29.93
N HIS A 321 34.74 26.34 30.98
CA HIS A 321 36.18 26.61 31.24
C HIS A 321 36.82 25.82 32.43
N LYS A 322 38.16 25.76 32.43
CA LYS A 322 39.07 24.89 33.21
C LYS A 322 39.38 25.31 34.66
N SER A 323 39.65 24.33 35.55
CA SER A 323 40.92 24.18 36.33
C SER A 323 40.92 22.94 37.26
N SER A 324 42.08 22.56 37.82
CA SER A 324 42.42 21.26 38.45
C SER A 324 43.65 21.44 39.39
N PRO A 325 44.15 20.48 40.20
CA PRO A 325 43.56 19.45 41.09
C PRO A 325 44.10 19.51 42.56
N ARG A 326 43.62 18.65 43.48
CA ARG A 326 44.43 18.07 44.61
C ARG A 326 43.76 16.92 45.41
N ARG A 327 44.41 15.73 45.36
CA ARG A 327 44.57 14.58 46.31
C ARG A 327 43.68 14.42 47.58
N ASP A 328 42.98 13.27 47.67
CA ASP A 328 43.02 12.14 48.67
C ASP A 328 43.27 12.38 50.20
N PRO A 329 42.97 11.41 51.13
CA PRO A 329 42.16 10.16 51.07
C PRO A 329 41.29 9.84 52.36
N PHE A 330 40.72 8.62 52.47
CA PHE A 330 40.12 7.94 53.69
C PHE A 330 38.79 8.53 54.29
N ARG A 331 37.74 7.76 54.65
CA ARG A 331 37.67 6.54 55.49
C ARG A 331 36.42 5.66 55.23
N VAL A 332 36.56 4.37 55.54
CA VAL A 332 35.50 3.34 55.62
C VAL A 332 34.83 3.34 57.01
N ARG A 333 33.53 3.01 57.11
CA ARG A 333 32.96 2.15 58.17
C ARG A 333 31.55 1.63 57.87
N VAL A 334 31.40 0.32 58.04
CA VAL A 334 30.15 -0.47 58.07
C VAL A 334 29.65 -0.53 59.52
N PHE A 335 28.34 -0.59 59.75
CA PHE A 335 27.75 -1.36 60.86
C PHE A 335 26.29 -1.77 60.57
N LEU A 336 25.95 -3.01 60.93
CA LEU A 336 24.62 -3.63 60.95
C LEU A 336 24.19 -3.86 62.40
N LEU A 337 22.87 -3.88 62.69
CA LEU A 337 22.13 -4.88 63.50
C LEU A 337 20.93 -4.31 64.29
N GLY A 338 19.93 -5.17 64.52
CA GLY A 338 18.88 -5.02 65.54
C GLY A 338 17.57 -4.38 65.05
N ALA A 339 16.37 -4.91 65.34
CA ALA A 339 16.04 -6.16 66.02
C ALA A 339 14.66 -6.71 65.60
N LEU A 340 14.44 -8.00 65.87
CA LEU A 340 13.22 -8.77 65.59
C LEU A 340 12.15 -8.54 66.67
N LEU A 341 10.86 -8.67 66.33
CA LEU A 341 9.85 -9.14 67.30
C LEU A 341 8.78 -9.99 66.58
N LEU A 342 8.37 -11.07 67.24
CA LEU A 342 7.55 -12.18 66.70
C LEU A 342 6.51 -12.61 67.76
N VAL A 343 5.65 -13.58 67.40
CA VAL A 343 4.52 -14.21 68.12
C VAL A 343 3.16 -13.63 67.66
N ALA A 344 2.42 -14.21 66.70
CA ALA A 344 1.77 -15.55 66.62
C ALA A 344 0.60 -15.66 67.63
N VAL A 345 -0.65 -16.03 67.30
CA VAL A 345 -1.20 -17.30 66.78
C VAL A 345 -2.72 -17.07 66.54
N SER A 346 -3.52 -17.74 65.69
CA SER A 346 -3.41 -18.46 64.40
C SER A 346 -4.84 -18.92 64.03
N CYS A 347 -5.26 -18.95 62.74
CA CYS A 347 -6.48 -19.71 62.37
C CYS A 347 -6.49 -20.28 60.93
N HIS A 348 -6.55 -21.61 60.87
CA HIS A 348 -7.05 -22.53 59.83
C HIS A 348 -7.34 -22.04 58.39
N GLY A 349 -6.70 -22.68 57.41
CA GLY A 349 -7.13 -22.67 56.00
C GLY A 349 -6.04 -23.22 55.08
N GLY A 350 -6.26 -24.40 54.49
CA GLY A 350 -5.22 -25.17 53.80
C GLY A 350 -4.47 -24.41 52.69
N PHE A 351 -3.13 -24.37 52.81
CA PHE A 351 -2.26 -24.12 51.67
C PHE A 351 -2.28 -25.34 50.74
N GLY A 352 -3.28 -25.39 49.86
CA GLY A 352 -3.11 -26.06 48.58
C GLY A 352 -1.88 -25.45 47.91
N GLY A 353 -0.91 -26.29 47.52
CA GLY A 353 0.33 -25.82 46.92
C GLY A 353 0.02 -24.96 45.70
N VAL A 354 0.29 -23.66 45.80
CA VAL A 354 0.26 -22.76 44.65
C VAL A 354 1.36 -23.25 43.73
N GLY A 355 0.98 -24.05 42.74
CA GLY A 355 1.85 -24.40 41.64
C GLY A 355 2.26 -23.10 40.95
N VAL A 356 3.46 -22.63 41.28
CA VAL A 356 4.06 -21.50 40.58
C VAL A 356 4.05 -21.89 39.10
N ALA A 357 3.37 -21.09 38.28
CA ALA A 357 3.40 -21.27 36.84
C ALA A 357 4.87 -21.07 36.41
N GLU A 358 5.59 -22.17 36.24
CA GLU A 358 7.04 -22.14 36.00
C GLU A 358 7.27 -21.48 34.64
N GLY A 359 7.71 -20.23 34.68
CA GLY A 359 7.80 -19.38 33.50
C GLY A 359 8.79 -19.95 32.49
N LEU A 360 8.50 -19.73 31.20
CA LEU A 360 9.26 -20.32 30.09
C LEU A 360 10.78 -20.16 30.28
N SER A 361 11.52 -21.25 30.12
CA SER A 361 12.95 -21.34 30.42
C SER A 361 13.73 -21.98 29.28
N THR A 362 14.91 -21.44 28.96
CA THR A 362 15.83 -22.06 27.97
C THR A 362 16.43 -23.38 28.45
N ARG A 363 16.20 -23.76 29.71
CA ARG A 363 16.68 -25.02 30.30
C ARG A 363 15.55 -25.91 30.82
N TYR A 364 14.29 -25.62 30.46
CA TYR A 364 13.10 -26.31 30.99
C TYR A 364 13.21 -27.84 30.90
N TYR A 365 13.61 -28.37 29.74
CA TYR A 365 13.79 -29.81 29.52
C TYR A 365 15.21 -30.34 29.79
N ALA A 366 16.13 -29.53 30.31
CA ALA A 366 17.55 -29.90 30.42
C ALA A 366 17.82 -31.12 31.33
N LYS A 367 16.88 -31.43 32.24
CA LYS A 367 16.93 -32.65 33.08
C LYS A 367 15.97 -33.75 32.59
N THR A 368 14.78 -33.38 32.12
CA THR A 368 13.68 -34.31 31.82
C THR A 368 13.67 -34.82 30.38
N CYS A 369 14.23 -34.06 29.44
CA CYS A 369 14.48 -34.49 28.07
C CYS A 369 15.72 -33.80 27.47
N PRO A 370 16.94 -34.13 27.94
CA PRO A 370 18.17 -33.46 27.49
C PRO A 370 18.44 -33.60 25.99
N ALA A 371 17.85 -34.61 25.32
CA ALA A 371 18.00 -34.84 23.89
C ALA A 371 17.00 -34.05 23.01
N VAL A 372 16.02 -33.32 23.58
CA VAL A 372 14.93 -32.70 22.80
C VAL A 372 15.45 -31.82 21.65
N GLU A 373 16.44 -30.97 21.92
CA GLU A 373 16.95 -30.03 20.92
C GLU A 373 17.70 -30.72 19.78
N SER A 374 18.51 -31.74 20.08
CA SER A 374 19.26 -32.48 19.05
C SER A 374 18.34 -33.37 18.21
N VAL A 375 17.30 -33.94 18.83
CA VAL A 375 16.26 -34.73 18.13
C VAL A 375 15.45 -33.86 17.17
N VAL A 376 14.94 -32.71 17.62
CA VAL A 376 14.17 -31.78 16.76
C VAL A 376 15.05 -31.24 15.64
N ARG A 377 16.27 -30.78 15.96
CA ARG A 377 17.25 -30.31 14.95
C ARG A 377 17.57 -31.38 13.91
N SER A 378 17.73 -32.64 14.33
CA SER A 378 18.00 -33.76 13.42
C SER A 378 16.85 -34.02 12.44
N VAL A 379 15.59 -33.87 12.89
CA VAL A 379 14.41 -33.96 12.03
C VAL A 379 14.33 -32.78 11.07
N MET A 380 14.53 -31.56 11.56
CA MET A 380 14.56 -30.36 10.71
C MET A 380 15.69 -30.39 9.68
N ALA A 381 16.87 -30.90 10.03
CA ALA A 381 18.00 -31.05 9.10
C ALA A 381 17.63 -31.97 7.92
N ARG A 382 16.99 -33.12 8.19
CA ARG A 382 16.49 -34.00 7.12
C ARG A 382 15.39 -33.34 6.30
N ALA A 383 14.45 -32.64 6.95
CA ALA A 383 13.33 -31.99 6.29
C ALA A 383 13.79 -30.85 5.35
N VAL A 384 14.72 -30.01 5.80
CA VAL A 384 15.31 -28.90 5.00
C VAL A 384 16.24 -29.43 3.91
N ALA A 385 16.94 -30.56 4.13
CA ALA A 385 17.75 -31.21 3.10
C ALA A 385 16.89 -31.82 1.98
N ALA A 386 15.72 -32.36 2.31
CA ALA A 386 14.77 -32.91 1.33
C ALA A 386 13.96 -31.82 0.60
N ASP A 387 13.55 -30.76 1.31
CA ASP A 387 12.83 -29.61 0.77
C ASP A 387 13.21 -28.34 1.55
N ARG A 388 14.06 -27.46 0.98
CA ARG A 388 14.50 -26.23 1.66
C ARG A 388 13.32 -25.33 2.08
N ARG A 389 12.26 -25.29 1.27
CA ARG A 389 11.02 -24.53 1.56
C ARG A 389 10.29 -25.07 2.80
N MET A 390 10.62 -26.27 3.27
CA MET A 390 10.07 -26.79 4.52
C MET A 390 10.48 -25.95 5.73
N GLY A 391 11.69 -25.39 5.76
CA GLY A 391 12.12 -24.50 6.83
C GLY A 391 11.25 -23.24 6.91
N ALA A 392 10.99 -22.59 5.77
CA ALA A 392 10.05 -21.48 5.68
C ALA A 392 8.61 -21.87 6.05
N SER A 393 8.19 -23.08 5.70
CA SER A 393 6.86 -23.61 6.01
C SER A 393 6.65 -23.79 7.53
N VAL A 394 7.65 -24.36 8.22
CA VAL A 394 7.64 -24.56 9.69
C VAL A 394 7.78 -23.22 10.43
N LEU A 395 8.60 -22.29 9.94
CA LEU A 395 8.70 -20.93 10.49
C LEU A 395 7.35 -20.21 10.41
N ARG A 396 6.68 -20.26 9.26
CA ARG A 396 5.33 -19.72 9.07
C ARG A 396 4.33 -20.43 10.00
N LEU A 397 4.40 -21.75 10.14
CA LEU A 397 3.50 -22.50 11.01
C LEU A 397 3.60 -22.04 12.48
N PHE A 398 4.80 -21.75 12.98
CA PHE A 398 5.01 -21.20 14.33
C PHE A 398 4.49 -19.76 14.49
N PHE A 399 4.67 -18.89 13.48
CA PHE A 399 4.03 -17.57 13.48
C PHE A 399 2.50 -17.69 13.57
N HIS A 400 1.93 -18.59 12.75
CA HIS A 400 0.49 -18.82 12.67
C HIS A 400 -0.10 -19.41 13.95
N ASP A 401 0.67 -20.18 14.73
CA ASP A 401 0.29 -20.61 16.08
C ASP A 401 0.25 -19.40 17.04
N CYS A 402 1.39 -18.73 17.20
CA CYS A 402 1.58 -17.65 18.17
C CYS A 402 0.65 -16.44 17.98
N PHE A 403 0.31 -16.08 16.73
CA PHE A 403 -0.51 -14.91 16.45
C PHE A 403 -2.01 -15.11 16.70
N VAL A 404 -2.51 -16.34 16.79
CA VAL A 404 -3.94 -16.59 17.00
C VAL A 404 -4.27 -16.50 18.47
N ASN A 405 -4.09 -17.58 19.22
CA ASN A 405 -4.45 -17.67 20.64
C ASN A 405 -3.23 -17.59 21.58
N GLY A 406 -2.01 -17.52 21.04
CA GLY A 406 -0.75 -17.69 21.79
C GLY A 406 -0.02 -18.92 21.29
N CYS A 407 1.26 -19.09 21.64
CA CYS A 407 2.06 -20.23 21.18
C CYS A 407 1.69 -21.49 21.98
N ASP A 408 0.58 -22.14 21.63
CA ASP A 408 -0.02 -23.26 22.35
C ASP A 408 -0.23 -24.52 21.49
N GLY A 409 0.24 -24.51 20.24
CA GLY A 409 0.10 -25.64 19.31
C GLY A 409 -1.34 -25.91 18.86
N SER A 410 -2.29 -25.00 19.07
CA SER A 410 -3.68 -25.12 18.59
C SER A 410 -3.77 -25.22 17.07
N VAL A 411 -2.84 -24.58 16.33
CA VAL A 411 -2.77 -24.67 14.85
C VAL A 411 -2.56 -26.09 14.33
N LEU A 412 -2.01 -26.98 15.18
CA LEU A 412 -1.69 -28.37 14.83
C LEU A 412 -2.91 -29.30 14.91
N LEU A 413 -4.03 -28.87 15.51
CA LEU A 413 -5.24 -29.69 15.68
C LEU A 413 -5.96 -29.92 14.34
N ASP A 414 -6.41 -31.16 14.10
CA ASP A 414 -7.26 -31.53 12.96
C ASP A 414 -8.75 -31.36 13.32
N ASP A 415 -9.60 -31.18 12.31
CA ASP A 415 -11.06 -31.18 12.49
C ASP A 415 -11.52 -32.57 12.98
N ALA A 416 -12.43 -32.60 13.95
CA ALA A 416 -13.03 -33.84 14.44
C ALA A 416 -14.57 -33.68 14.54
N PRO A 417 -15.30 -33.92 13.43
CA PRO A 417 -16.75 -33.84 13.42
C PRO A 417 -17.40 -35.01 14.20
N PRO A 418 -18.56 -34.77 14.86
CA PRO A 418 -19.21 -33.49 15.06
C PRO A 418 -18.62 -32.72 16.26
N GLY A 419 -18.52 -31.39 16.14
CA GLY A 419 -18.31 -30.50 17.29
C GLY A 419 -16.89 -29.99 17.56
N PHE A 420 -15.88 -30.41 16.79
CA PHE A 420 -14.53 -29.81 16.86
C PHE A 420 -14.03 -29.35 15.48
N THR A 421 -13.63 -28.07 15.40
CA THR A 421 -13.05 -27.44 14.21
C THR A 421 -11.70 -26.83 14.56
N GLY A 422 -10.64 -27.27 13.86
CA GLY A 422 -9.28 -26.78 13.99
C GLY A 422 -9.01 -25.51 13.18
N GLU A 423 -7.78 -25.01 13.25
CA GLU A 423 -7.40 -23.75 12.59
C GLU A 423 -6.93 -23.93 11.14
N LYS A 424 -6.77 -25.17 10.69
CA LYS A 424 -6.24 -25.51 9.36
C LYS A 424 -7.15 -25.06 8.22
N GLY A 425 -8.47 -25.03 8.46
CA GLY A 425 -9.47 -24.49 7.54
C GLY A 425 -9.59 -22.97 7.53
N ALA A 426 -8.87 -22.22 8.37
CA ALA A 426 -8.90 -20.75 8.34
C ALA A 426 -8.32 -20.22 7.02
N GLY A 427 -8.81 -19.10 6.48
CA GLY A 427 -8.49 -18.63 5.13
C GLY A 427 -6.99 -18.42 4.87
N ALA A 428 -6.25 -17.99 5.89
CA ALA A 428 -4.79 -17.87 5.81
C ALA A 428 -4.05 -19.23 5.77
N ASN A 429 -4.66 -20.30 6.29
CA ASN A 429 -4.12 -21.65 6.43
C ASN A 429 -4.64 -22.64 5.38
N ALA A 430 -5.83 -22.41 4.83
CA ALA A 430 -6.61 -23.35 4.02
C ALA A 430 -5.81 -23.90 2.83
N GLY A 431 -5.44 -25.17 2.95
CA GLY A 431 -4.58 -25.88 2.00
C GLY A 431 -3.18 -25.28 1.80
N SER A 432 -2.77 -24.25 2.56
CA SER A 432 -1.52 -23.48 2.39
C SER A 432 -0.50 -23.75 3.50
N ALA A 433 -0.95 -23.99 4.73
CA ALA A 433 -0.11 -24.43 5.83
C ALA A 433 0.38 -25.88 5.58
N ARG A 434 1.65 -26.15 5.90
CA ARG A 434 2.31 -27.46 5.75
C ARG A 434 3.51 -27.56 6.70
N GLY A 435 4.13 -28.74 6.78
CA GLY A 435 5.20 -29.04 7.75
C GLY A 435 4.68 -29.59 9.06
N PHE A 436 3.37 -29.82 9.18
CA PHE A 436 2.75 -30.51 10.31
C PHE A 436 3.33 -31.93 10.46
N GLU A 437 3.54 -32.63 9.35
CA GLU A 437 4.17 -33.94 9.25
C GLU A 437 5.61 -33.96 9.78
N VAL A 438 6.32 -32.83 9.71
CA VAL A 438 7.66 -32.66 10.28
C VAL A 438 7.58 -32.49 11.79
N VAL A 439 6.57 -31.76 12.29
CA VAL A 439 6.27 -31.65 13.72
C VAL A 439 5.86 -33.01 14.29
N ASP A 440 5.02 -33.78 13.59
CA ASP A 440 4.63 -35.14 14.00
C ASP A 440 5.83 -36.09 14.04
N ALA A 441 6.71 -36.06 13.03
CA ALA A 441 7.92 -36.86 12.99
C ALA A 441 8.95 -36.46 14.07
N ALA A 442 9.04 -35.17 14.40
CA ALA A 442 9.83 -34.68 15.52
C ALA A 442 9.23 -35.14 16.86
N LYS A 443 7.92 -34.96 17.04
CA LYS A 443 7.18 -35.40 18.23
C LYS A 443 7.33 -36.91 18.47
N ALA A 444 7.15 -37.75 17.44
CA ALA A 444 7.29 -39.20 17.58
C ALA A 444 8.69 -39.62 18.07
N ARG A 445 9.75 -38.95 17.58
CA ARG A 445 11.12 -39.20 18.05
C ARG A 445 11.38 -38.64 19.45
N VAL A 446 10.76 -37.51 19.80
CA VAL A 446 10.82 -36.94 21.15
C VAL A 446 10.10 -37.86 22.14
N GLU A 447 8.91 -38.37 21.81
CA GLU A 447 8.18 -39.34 22.63
C GLU A 447 8.94 -40.67 22.84
N ALA A 448 9.68 -41.13 21.82
CA ALA A 448 10.57 -42.28 21.93
C ALA A 448 11.77 -42.04 22.87
N ALA A 449 12.19 -40.79 23.06
CA ALA A 449 13.31 -40.40 23.93
C ALA A 449 12.87 -39.96 25.34
N CYS A 450 11.70 -39.34 25.46
CA CYS A 450 11.17 -38.74 26.68
C CYS A 450 9.63 -38.65 26.62
N ARG A 451 8.98 -39.81 26.80
CA ARG A 451 7.53 -39.99 26.74
C ARG A 451 6.77 -38.96 27.59
N ALA A 452 5.66 -38.46 27.06
CA ALA A 452 4.72 -37.52 27.69
C ALA A 452 5.34 -36.24 28.28
N THR A 453 6.56 -35.88 27.88
CA THR A 453 7.35 -34.82 28.56
C THR A 453 7.26 -33.47 27.85
N VAL A 454 7.43 -33.45 26.52
CA VAL A 454 7.59 -32.23 25.72
C VAL A 454 6.31 -31.93 24.94
N SER A 455 5.78 -30.71 25.01
CA SER A 455 4.57 -30.31 24.25
C SER A 455 4.84 -30.22 22.74
N CYS A 456 3.81 -30.40 21.92
CA CYS A 456 3.92 -30.14 20.49
C CYS A 456 4.18 -28.66 20.18
N ALA A 457 3.65 -27.75 21.01
CA ALA A 457 3.97 -26.32 20.97
C ALA A 457 5.49 -26.05 21.11
N ASP A 458 6.18 -26.72 22.04
CA ASP A 458 7.63 -26.59 22.21
C ASP A 458 8.43 -27.29 21.09
N VAL A 459 7.95 -28.42 20.56
CA VAL A 459 8.52 -29.06 19.36
C VAL A 459 8.47 -28.10 18.16
N LEU A 460 7.33 -27.43 17.94
CA LEU A 460 7.17 -26.44 16.86
C LEU A 460 8.08 -25.22 17.07
N ALA A 461 8.20 -24.71 18.30
CA ALA A 461 9.08 -23.58 18.63
C ALA A 461 10.57 -23.88 18.37
N LEU A 462 11.04 -25.08 18.75
CA LEU A 462 12.39 -25.56 18.43
C LEU A 462 12.57 -25.75 16.92
N ALA A 463 11.60 -26.37 16.25
CA ALA A 463 11.64 -26.63 14.82
C ALA A 463 11.72 -25.33 14.00
N ALA A 464 11.03 -24.26 14.41
CA ALA A 464 11.10 -22.95 13.76
C ALA A 464 12.46 -22.25 13.94
N ARG A 465 13.12 -22.40 15.10
CA ARG A 465 14.50 -21.93 15.30
C ARG A 465 15.47 -22.68 14.38
N ASP A 466 15.39 -24.00 14.41
CA ASP A 466 16.33 -24.84 13.66
C ASP A 466 16.12 -24.69 12.15
N ALA A 467 14.88 -24.46 11.69
CA ALA A 467 14.55 -24.08 10.32
C ALA A 467 15.34 -22.85 9.84
N VAL A 468 15.31 -21.75 10.59
CA VAL A 468 16.01 -20.50 10.22
C VAL A 468 17.52 -20.71 10.20
N ALA A 469 18.07 -21.37 11.23
CA ALA A 469 19.50 -21.65 11.32
C ALA A 469 20.00 -22.55 10.17
N LEU A 470 19.23 -23.57 9.77
CA LEU A 470 19.56 -24.46 8.64
C LEU A 470 19.46 -23.76 7.27
N LEU A 471 18.70 -22.67 7.17
CA LEU A 471 18.61 -21.81 5.99
C LEU A 471 19.69 -20.70 5.97
N GLY A 472 20.60 -20.66 6.95
CA GLY A 472 21.71 -19.70 7.04
C GLY A 472 21.43 -18.47 7.92
N GLY A 473 20.25 -18.41 8.54
CA GLY A 473 19.82 -17.29 9.37
C GLY A 473 20.32 -17.34 10.82
N PRO A 474 19.90 -16.37 11.65
CA PRO A 474 20.26 -16.33 13.06
C PRO A 474 19.64 -17.48 13.85
N THR A 475 20.30 -17.85 14.96
CA THR A 475 19.69 -18.63 16.04
C THR A 475 19.28 -17.70 17.19
N TRP A 476 18.38 -18.16 18.06
CA TRP A 476 17.93 -17.44 19.26
C TRP A 476 17.62 -18.40 20.41
N PRO A 477 17.68 -17.93 21.66
CA PRO A 477 17.26 -18.72 22.82
C PRO A 477 15.75 -18.97 22.80
N VAL A 478 15.32 -20.19 22.47
CA VAL A 478 13.92 -20.61 22.63
C VAL A 478 13.69 -20.88 24.12
N ARG A 479 12.77 -20.14 24.73
CA ARG A 479 12.28 -20.43 26.08
C ARG A 479 11.21 -21.52 25.94
N LEU A 480 11.34 -22.61 26.70
CA LEU A 480 10.52 -23.82 26.62
C LEU A 480 9.67 -23.97 27.90
N GLY A 481 8.70 -24.89 27.89
CA GLY A 481 7.71 -25.09 28.94
C GLY A 481 6.27 -24.77 28.50
N ARG A 482 6.01 -24.62 27.20
CA ARG A 482 4.64 -24.47 26.68
C ARG A 482 3.85 -25.73 26.95
N LYS A 483 2.53 -25.60 27.03
CA LYS A 483 1.59 -26.71 27.04
C LYS A 483 0.67 -26.59 25.84
N ASP A 484 0.19 -27.74 25.39
CA ASP A 484 -0.63 -27.86 24.20
C ASP A 484 -2.10 -27.50 24.50
N ALA A 485 -2.69 -26.57 23.76
CA ALA A 485 -4.11 -26.26 23.90
C ALA A 485 -5.00 -27.45 23.48
N ARG A 486 -6.10 -27.63 24.22
CA ARG A 486 -7.14 -28.64 23.93
C ARG A 486 -8.24 -28.11 23.00
N THR A 487 -8.15 -26.85 22.62
CA THR A 487 -9.11 -26.12 21.78
C THR A 487 -8.39 -25.35 20.66
N ALA A 488 -9.13 -25.02 19.61
CA ALA A 488 -8.67 -24.22 18.47
C ALA A 488 -9.74 -23.16 18.14
N SER A 489 -9.38 -22.12 17.39
CA SER A 489 -10.35 -21.12 16.92
C SER A 489 -10.08 -20.66 15.49
N GLN A 490 -10.77 -21.30 14.53
CA GLN A 490 -10.78 -20.89 13.12
C GLN A 490 -11.22 -19.42 12.95
N ALA A 491 -12.12 -18.93 13.80
CA ALA A 491 -12.57 -17.54 13.81
C ALA A 491 -11.46 -16.57 14.25
N ALA A 492 -10.74 -16.89 15.34
CA ALA A 492 -9.59 -16.10 15.77
C ALA A 492 -8.45 -16.15 14.73
N ALA A 493 -8.25 -17.30 14.06
CA ALA A 493 -7.28 -17.43 12.99
C ALA A 493 -7.62 -16.55 11.77
N ASN A 494 -8.90 -16.43 11.42
CA ASN A 494 -9.36 -15.50 10.38
C ASN A 494 -9.26 -14.03 10.78
N GLY A 495 -9.38 -13.69 12.07
CA GLY A 495 -9.36 -12.31 12.56
C GLY A 495 -7.97 -11.76 12.94
N ASN A 496 -7.07 -12.62 13.44
CA ASN A 496 -5.80 -12.19 14.04
C ASN A 496 -4.59 -12.32 13.10
N LEU A 497 -4.67 -13.13 12.04
CA LEU A 497 -3.57 -13.32 11.10
C LEU A 497 -3.54 -12.20 10.05
N PRO A 498 -2.42 -11.46 9.89
CA PRO A 498 -2.29 -10.44 8.85
C PRO A 498 -2.51 -10.99 7.44
N GLY A 499 -3.23 -10.23 6.61
CA GLY A 499 -3.49 -10.59 5.22
C GLY A 499 -2.43 -10.06 4.25
N PRO A 500 -2.28 -10.64 3.05
CA PRO A 500 -1.35 -10.19 2.01
C PRO A 500 -1.67 -8.80 1.43
N VAL A 501 -2.82 -8.23 1.83
CA VAL A 501 -3.34 -6.92 1.44
C VAL A 501 -3.59 -5.99 2.63
N SER A 502 -3.07 -6.32 3.83
CA SER A 502 -3.12 -5.43 4.99
C SER A 502 -2.26 -4.17 4.76
N SER A 503 -2.80 -3.00 5.11
CA SER A 503 -2.07 -1.73 5.09
C SER A 503 -1.06 -1.63 6.25
N LEU A 504 -0.08 -0.73 6.13
CA LEU A 504 0.91 -0.51 7.20
C LEU A 504 0.27 -0.21 8.56
N THR A 505 -0.78 0.62 8.59
CA THR A 505 -1.52 0.94 9.83
C THR A 505 -2.16 -0.30 10.44
N SER A 506 -2.73 -1.19 9.62
CA SER A 506 -3.31 -2.46 10.10
C SER A 506 -2.23 -3.38 10.65
N LEU A 507 -1.09 -3.53 9.96
CA LEU A 507 0.04 -4.33 10.41
C LEU A 507 0.58 -3.84 11.76
N LEU A 508 0.78 -2.52 11.90
CA LEU A 508 1.24 -1.92 13.16
C LEU A 508 0.24 -2.16 14.30
N ALA A 509 -1.07 -2.04 14.05
CA ALA A 509 -2.09 -2.29 15.07
C ALA A 509 -2.15 -3.76 15.50
N THR A 510 -2.12 -4.72 14.55
CA THR A 510 -2.16 -6.16 14.84
C THR A 510 -0.94 -6.61 15.65
N PHE A 511 0.26 -6.12 15.33
CA PHE A 511 1.47 -6.45 16.09
C PHE A 511 1.49 -5.75 17.47
N ALA A 512 1.05 -4.49 17.56
CA ALA A 512 0.94 -3.79 18.84
C ALA A 512 -0.06 -4.47 19.81
N ALA A 513 -1.15 -5.03 19.29
CA ALA A 513 -2.10 -5.84 20.07
C ALA A 513 -1.48 -7.12 20.67
N LYS A 514 -0.35 -7.58 20.15
CA LYS A 514 0.47 -8.68 20.70
C LYS A 514 1.70 -8.16 21.48
N GLY A 515 1.76 -6.86 21.80
CA GLY A 515 2.89 -6.26 22.51
C GLY A 515 4.19 -6.15 21.69
N LEU A 516 4.11 -6.30 20.36
CA LEU A 516 5.26 -6.21 19.45
C LEU A 516 5.36 -4.79 18.87
N SER A 517 6.57 -4.23 18.88
CA SER A 517 6.82 -2.88 18.35
C SER A 517 6.86 -2.86 16.82
N ALA A 518 6.79 -1.67 16.22
CA ALA A 518 7.03 -1.47 14.78
C ALA A 518 8.35 -2.12 14.30
N ARG A 519 9.39 -2.07 15.14
CA ARG A 519 10.69 -2.70 14.84
C ARG A 519 10.62 -4.23 14.88
N ASP A 520 9.89 -4.80 15.85
CA ASP A 520 9.67 -6.24 15.92
C ASP A 520 8.84 -6.73 14.72
N MET A 521 7.81 -5.97 14.33
CA MET A 521 7.01 -6.23 13.13
C MET A 521 7.87 -6.21 11.87
N THR A 522 8.64 -5.14 11.65
CA THR A 522 9.53 -5.00 10.49
C THR A 522 10.54 -6.14 10.40
N ALA A 523 11.12 -6.52 11.55
CA ALA A 523 12.05 -7.63 11.60
C ALA A 523 11.35 -8.96 11.26
N LEU A 524 10.20 -9.26 11.88
CA LEU A 524 9.46 -10.51 11.65
C LEU A 524 8.97 -10.65 10.19
N SER A 525 8.56 -9.56 9.54
CA SER A 525 8.26 -9.55 8.09
C SER A 525 9.45 -10.02 7.24
N GLY A 526 10.68 -9.82 7.71
CA GLY A 526 11.89 -10.36 7.10
C GLY A 526 11.93 -11.88 6.96
N ALA A 527 11.08 -12.64 7.68
CA ALA A 527 10.90 -14.08 7.46
C ALA A 527 10.51 -14.43 6.01
N HIS A 528 9.96 -13.48 5.26
CA HIS A 528 9.63 -13.63 3.85
C HIS A 528 10.86 -13.87 2.95
N THR A 529 12.10 -13.63 3.39
CA THR A 529 13.32 -13.91 2.59
C THR A 529 13.43 -15.38 2.10
N VAL A 530 12.96 -16.36 2.90
CA VAL A 530 12.93 -17.79 2.52
C VAL A 530 11.54 -18.26 2.04
N GLY A 531 10.60 -17.34 1.92
CA GLY A 531 9.19 -17.64 1.71
C GLY A 531 8.80 -17.65 0.23
N ARG A 532 7.81 -18.47 -0.11
CA ARG A 532 7.12 -18.40 -1.40
C ARG A 532 5.63 -18.23 -1.17
N ALA A 533 5.07 -17.18 -1.75
CA ALA A 533 3.65 -16.91 -1.69
C ALA A 533 2.91 -17.61 -2.85
N ARG A 534 1.60 -17.82 -2.67
CA ARG A 534 0.73 -18.34 -3.74
C ARG A 534 0.35 -17.25 -4.70
N CYS A 535 0.26 -17.57 -5.99
CA CYS A 535 -0.30 -16.67 -7.00
C CYS A 535 -1.61 -16.05 -6.54
N ALA A 536 -2.54 -16.82 -5.95
CA ALA A 536 -3.79 -16.28 -5.40
C ALA A 536 -3.63 -15.05 -4.47
N THR A 537 -2.54 -14.96 -3.69
CA THR A 537 -2.31 -13.93 -2.65
C THR A 537 -1.71 -12.62 -3.17
N PHE A 538 -0.94 -12.65 -4.25
CA PHE A 538 -0.40 -11.45 -4.92
C PHE A 538 -0.93 -11.24 -6.33
N ARG A 539 -1.82 -12.10 -6.83
CA ARG A 539 -2.46 -12.01 -8.15
C ARG A 539 -3.09 -10.64 -8.41
N GLY A 540 -3.70 -10.01 -7.40
CA GLY A 540 -4.23 -8.65 -7.51
C GLY A 540 -3.16 -7.55 -7.73
N ARG A 541 -1.89 -7.87 -7.47
CA ARG A 541 -0.69 -7.05 -7.75
C ARG A 541 0.02 -7.48 -9.04
N LEU A 542 0.22 -8.79 -9.29
CA LEU A 542 0.90 -9.28 -10.50
C LEU A 542 0.04 -9.32 -11.78
N ARG A 543 -1.30 -9.41 -11.71
CA ARG A 543 -2.15 -9.18 -12.89
C ARG A 543 -1.99 -7.78 -13.47
N ARG A 544 -1.39 -6.85 -12.72
CA ARG A 544 -1.01 -5.51 -13.18
C ARG A 544 0.38 -5.47 -13.86
N LEU A 545 1.06 -6.60 -14.02
CA LEU A 545 2.42 -6.68 -14.57
C LEU A 545 2.60 -7.67 -15.71
N CYS A 546 1.84 -8.78 -15.79
CA CYS A 546 1.64 -9.63 -16.99
C CYS A 546 0.46 -10.61 -16.77
N PRO A 547 -0.56 -10.69 -17.64
CA PRO A 547 -1.63 -11.68 -17.54
C PRO A 547 -1.64 -12.71 -18.69
N ALA A 548 -1.56 -13.99 -18.37
CA ALA A 548 -1.98 -15.08 -19.26
C ALA A 548 -2.48 -16.29 -18.45
N GLY A 549 -3.69 -16.77 -18.78
CA GLY A 549 -4.27 -18.01 -18.25
C GLY A 549 -5.22 -17.86 -17.05
N THR A 550 -6.33 -18.60 -17.10
CA THR A 550 -7.07 -19.05 -15.91
C THR A 550 -6.41 -20.32 -15.36
N GLY A 551 -6.11 -20.36 -14.06
CA GLY A 551 -5.35 -21.43 -13.43
C GLY A 551 -4.09 -20.91 -12.74
N GLY A 552 -3.26 -21.81 -12.20
CA GLY A 552 -1.98 -21.45 -11.59
C GLY A 552 -2.06 -20.70 -10.25
N ASP A 553 -3.25 -20.53 -9.64
CA ASP A 553 -3.41 -19.87 -8.33
C ASP A 553 -2.62 -20.53 -7.19
N GLY A 554 -2.38 -21.84 -7.31
CA GLY A 554 -1.53 -22.62 -6.41
C GLY A 554 -0.02 -22.52 -6.70
N ASN A 555 0.38 -21.93 -7.83
CA ASN A 555 1.79 -21.72 -8.17
C ASN A 555 2.45 -20.81 -7.13
N LEU A 556 3.75 -21.02 -6.94
CA LEU A 556 4.53 -20.37 -5.89
C LEU A 556 5.55 -19.41 -6.51
N ALA A 557 5.43 -18.12 -6.21
CA ALA A 557 6.49 -17.16 -6.52
C ALA A 557 7.25 -16.80 -5.24
N PRO A 558 8.58 -16.64 -5.32
CA PRO A 558 9.38 -16.29 -4.15
C PRO A 558 9.13 -14.84 -3.74
N LEU A 559 9.09 -14.60 -2.42
CA LEU A 559 8.99 -13.26 -1.84
C LEU A 559 10.34 -12.52 -1.87
N ASP A 560 11.44 -13.26 -2.07
CA ASP A 560 12.80 -12.80 -2.32
C ASP A 560 13.26 -13.34 -3.67
N ALA A 561 13.40 -12.47 -4.66
CA ALA A 561 13.73 -12.89 -6.03
C ALA A 561 15.21 -13.23 -6.23
N GLU A 562 16.09 -12.83 -5.30
CA GLU A 562 17.54 -13.05 -5.41
C GLU A 562 17.95 -14.38 -4.77
N THR A 563 17.49 -14.65 -3.55
CA THR A 563 17.98 -15.76 -2.71
C THR A 563 16.85 -16.54 -1.99
N PRO A 564 15.84 -17.05 -2.74
CA PRO A 564 14.55 -17.53 -2.20
C PRO A 564 14.57 -18.71 -1.23
N ASP A 565 15.72 -19.38 -1.09
CA ASP A 565 15.91 -20.55 -0.22
C ASP A 565 17.08 -20.33 0.78
N VAL A 566 17.48 -19.09 1.02
CA VAL A 566 18.52 -18.66 1.99
C VAL A 566 17.93 -17.57 2.90
N PHE A 567 18.24 -17.62 4.20
CA PHE A 567 17.75 -16.62 5.14
C PHE A 567 18.73 -15.44 5.21
N ASP A 568 18.52 -14.43 4.37
CA ASP A 568 19.30 -13.20 4.35
C ASP A 568 18.42 -11.93 4.35
N ASN A 569 18.95 -10.79 3.90
CA ASN A 569 18.24 -9.50 3.89
C ASN A 569 17.73 -9.09 2.48
N GLY A 570 17.70 -10.02 1.51
CA GLY A 570 17.26 -9.80 0.12
C GLY A 570 15.84 -9.30 0.00
N TYR A 571 14.92 -9.82 0.80
CA TYR A 571 13.58 -9.29 0.99
C TYR A 571 13.57 -7.76 1.15
N PHE A 572 14.37 -7.20 2.06
CA PHE A 572 14.44 -5.74 2.25
C PHE A 572 15.13 -5.02 1.08
N ARG A 573 16.09 -5.66 0.39
CA ARG A 573 16.66 -5.14 -0.86
C ARG A 573 15.59 -5.03 -1.94
N GLU A 574 14.71 -6.03 -2.09
CA GLU A 574 13.59 -5.99 -3.03
C GLU A 574 12.53 -4.95 -2.63
N LEU A 575 12.24 -4.77 -1.34
CA LEU A 575 11.35 -3.68 -0.88
C LEU A 575 11.90 -2.31 -1.28
N THR A 576 13.20 -2.05 -1.10
CA THR A 576 13.81 -0.77 -1.48
C THR A 576 13.79 -0.52 -3.00
N LYS A 577 13.72 -1.58 -3.81
CA LYS A 577 13.55 -1.53 -5.28
C LYS A 577 12.07 -1.46 -5.74
N GLN A 578 11.10 -1.34 -4.82
CA GLN A 578 9.65 -1.41 -5.08
C GLN A 578 9.16 -2.77 -5.65
N ARG A 579 9.86 -3.85 -5.30
CA ARG A 579 9.61 -5.21 -5.80
C ARG A 579 8.95 -6.15 -4.76
N GLY A 580 8.54 -5.64 -3.60
CA GLY A 580 7.85 -6.43 -2.58
C GLY A 580 6.60 -7.12 -3.14
N LEU A 581 6.58 -8.44 -3.12
CA LEU A 581 5.63 -9.23 -3.90
C LEU A 581 4.19 -9.16 -3.37
N LEU A 582 3.98 -9.14 -2.05
CA LEU A 582 2.66 -8.88 -1.46
C LEU A 582 2.40 -7.36 -1.37
N HIS A 583 1.14 -6.95 -1.27
CA HIS A 583 0.82 -5.55 -1.00
C HIS A 583 1.27 -5.17 0.41
N SER A 584 0.98 -6.01 1.41
CA SER A 584 1.42 -5.84 2.80
C SER A 584 2.93 -5.75 2.97
N ASP A 585 3.71 -6.36 2.08
CA ASP A 585 5.17 -6.24 2.06
C ASP A 585 5.60 -4.87 1.54
N GLN A 586 5.00 -4.41 0.44
CA GLN A 586 5.39 -3.13 -0.15
C GLN A 586 4.96 -1.93 0.72
N GLU A 587 3.90 -2.08 1.52
CA GLU A 587 3.47 -1.11 2.54
C GLU A 587 4.56 -0.80 3.60
N LEU A 588 5.56 -1.67 3.78
CA LEU A 588 6.68 -1.42 4.69
C LEU A 588 7.68 -0.39 4.14
N PHE A 589 7.64 -0.08 2.83
CA PHE A 589 8.58 0.86 2.21
C PHE A 589 7.96 1.65 1.04
N ALA A 590 7.74 2.95 1.27
CA ALA A 590 7.24 3.88 0.27
C ALA A 590 8.41 4.59 -0.45
N ALA A 591 8.56 4.36 -1.75
CA ALA A 591 9.55 5.08 -2.55
C ALA A 591 9.10 6.50 -2.88
N GLY A 592 9.40 7.44 -1.96
CA GLY A 592 9.53 8.86 -2.30
C GLY A 592 8.22 9.63 -2.56
N GLY A 593 7.37 9.75 -1.53
CA GLY A 593 6.45 10.88 -1.40
C GLY A 593 7.04 11.92 -0.46
N GLY A 594 7.03 13.21 -0.83
CA GLY A 594 7.67 14.27 -0.03
C GLY A 594 7.05 14.43 1.36
N GLY A 595 7.88 14.66 2.39
CA GLY A 595 7.39 15.24 3.66
C GLY A 595 7.66 14.47 4.96
N ARG A 596 8.21 13.25 4.93
CA ARG A 596 8.98 12.60 6.03
C ARG A 596 9.32 11.15 5.65
N SER A 597 10.56 10.72 5.89
CA SER A 597 10.84 9.28 6.04
C SER A 597 10.00 8.78 7.21
N SER A 598 9.15 7.78 7.01
CA SER A 598 8.55 7.10 8.15
C SER A 598 9.64 6.38 8.94
N SER A 599 9.37 6.08 10.21
CA SER A 599 10.23 5.19 11.00
C SER A 599 10.36 3.80 10.34
N GLN A 600 9.33 3.39 9.59
CA GLN A 600 9.27 2.15 8.83
C GLN A 600 10.27 2.14 7.66
N ASP A 601 10.27 3.19 6.82
CA ASP A 601 11.19 3.31 5.69
C ASP A 601 12.65 3.30 6.15
N ALA A 602 12.93 3.92 7.29
CA ALA A 602 14.25 3.96 7.89
C ALA A 602 14.71 2.57 8.36
N LEU A 603 13.81 1.76 8.94
CA LEU A 603 14.10 0.37 9.32
C LEU A 603 14.34 -0.52 8.10
N VAL A 604 13.52 -0.42 7.05
CA VAL A 604 13.71 -1.19 5.81
C VAL A 604 15.04 -0.86 5.14
N ARG A 605 15.40 0.43 5.00
CA ARG A 605 16.73 0.83 4.49
C ARG A 605 17.86 0.27 5.35
N LYS A 606 17.69 0.29 6.68
CA LYS A 606 18.69 -0.23 7.62
C LYS A 606 18.91 -1.73 7.47
N TYR A 607 17.83 -2.51 7.37
CA TYR A 607 17.92 -3.95 7.17
C TYR A 607 18.41 -4.32 5.76
N ALA A 608 18.02 -3.59 4.72
CA ALA A 608 18.56 -3.76 3.36
C ALA A 608 20.08 -3.52 3.28
N GLY A 609 20.60 -2.53 4.03
CA GLY A 609 22.02 -2.22 4.08
C GLY A 609 22.84 -3.00 5.11
N ASN A 610 22.21 -3.67 6.09
CA ASN A 610 22.90 -4.35 7.19
C ASN A 610 22.19 -5.65 7.62
N GLY A 611 22.52 -6.75 6.93
CA GLY A 611 22.00 -8.08 7.23
C GLY A 611 22.33 -8.57 8.65
N ALA A 612 23.46 -8.17 9.23
CA ALA A 612 23.81 -8.52 10.60
C ALA A 612 22.93 -7.80 11.63
N GLU A 613 22.47 -6.58 11.36
CA GLU A 613 21.49 -5.90 12.22
C GLU A 613 20.09 -6.49 12.08
N PHE A 614 19.67 -6.80 10.85
CA PHE A 614 18.44 -7.55 10.60
C PHE A 614 18.42 -8.86 11.41
N ALA A 615 19.45 -9.69 11.27
CA ALA A 615 19.54 -10.98 11.94
C ALA A 615 19.46 -10.87 13.49
N ARG A 616 20.11 -9.86 14.08
CA ARG A 616 20.03 -9.60 15.54
C ARG A 616 18.63 -9.21 16.00
N ASP A 617 17.92 -8.42 15.21
CA ASP A 617 16.57 -7.98 15.60
C ASP A 617 15.51 -9.01 15.31
N PHE A 618 15.65 -9.78 14.22
CA PHE A 618 14.85 -10.96 13.94
C PHE A 618 14.90 -11.94 15.12
N ALA A 619 16.11 -12.27 15.59
CA ALA A 619 16.30 -13.13 16.76
C ALA A 619 15.58 -12.59 18.02
N LYS A 620 15.66 -11.29 18.31
CA LYS A 620 14.95 -10.67 19.44
C LYS A 620 13.43 -10.72 19.28
N ALA A 621 12.94 -10.44 18.08
CA ALA A 621 11.51 -10.43 17.78
C ALA A 621 10.91 -11.85 17.84
N MET A 622 11.65 -12.86 17.37
CA MET A 622 11.28 -14.28 17.52
C MET A 622 11.23 -14.72 18.98
N VAL A 623 12.14 -14.23 19.84
CA VAL A 623 12.05 -14.48 21.30
C VAL A 623 10.79 -13.84 21.89
N LYS A 624 10.43 -12.61 21.51
CA LYS A 624 9.20 -11.95 21.99
C LYS A 624 7.95 -12.70 21.53
N MET A 625 7.82 -12.91 20.21
CA MET A 625 6.69 -13.61 19.61
C MET A 625 6.52 -15.02 20.16
N GLY A 626 7.61 -15.78 20.29
CA GLY A 626 7.57 -17.13 20.84
C GLY A 626 7.11 -17.20 22.30
N ASN A 627 7.20 -16.12 23.06
CA ASN A 627 6.76 -16.06 24.45
C ASN A 627 5.32 -15.55 24.61
N LEU A 628 4.56 -15.40 23.52
CA LEU A 628 3.13 -15.09 23.59
C LEU A 628 2.38 -16.26 24.25
N ALA A 629 1.91 -16.05 25.47
CA ALA A 629 1.15 -17.02 26.23
C ALA A 629 -0.33 -17.01 25.81
N PRO A 630 -1.03 -18.15 25.91
CA PRO A 630 -2.48 -18.18 25.75
C PRO A 630 -3.21 -17.50 26.90
N ALA A 631 -4.51 -17.26 26.70
CA ALA A 631 -5.37 -16.67 27.72
C ALA A 631 -5.29 -17.44 29.06
N ALA A 632 -5.36 -16.73 30.18
CA ALA A 632 -5.34 -17.35 31.49
C ALA A 632 -6.53 -18.30 31.64
N GLY A 633 -6.26 -19.54 32.06
CA GLY A 633 -7.28 -20.59 32.18
C GLY A 633 -7.57 -21.38 30.90
N THR A 634 -6.88 -21.13 29.78
CA THR A 634 -6.96 -22.01 28.59
C THR A 634 -6.66 -23.46 28.98
N PRO A 635 -7.54 -24.43 28.67
CA PRO A 635 -7.28 -25.84 28.94
C PRO A 635 -6.10 -26.35 28.11
N VAL A 636 -5.06 -26.82 28.80
CA VAL A 636 -3.80 -27.25 28.18
C VAL A 636 -3.30 -28.60 28.72
N GLU A 637 -2.48 -29.30 27.94
CA GLU A 637 -1.90 -30.59 28.28
C GLU A 637 -0.49 -30.81 27.68
N VAL A 638 0.03 -32.04 27.73
CA VAL A 638 1.11 -32.47 26.83
C VAL A 638 0.50 -33.54 25.92
N ARG A 639 0.21 -33.19 24.67
CA ARG A 639 -0.37 -34.14 23.71
C ARG A 639 0.66 -35.22 23.38
N LEU A 640 0.24 -36.47 23.27
CA LEU A 640 1.07 -37.54 22.70
C LEU A 640 1.07 -37.48 21.16
N ASN A 641 -0.04 -37.04 20.57
CA ASN A 641 -0.23 -36.83 19.14
C ASN A 641 -0.60 -35.36 18.89
N CYS A 642 0.19 -34.63 18.08
CA CYS A 642 -0.01 -33.20 17.87
C CYS A 642 -1.32 -32.83 17.16
N ARG A 643 -2.06 -33.80 16.62
CA ARG A 643 -3.26 -33.60 15.82
C ARG A 643 -4.57 -33.56 16.57
N LYS A 644 -4.59 -34.02 17.82
CA LYS A 644 -5.80 -34.09 18.65
C LYS A 644 -5.47 -33.95 20.14
N PRO A 645 -6.42 -33.52 20.98
CA PRO A 645 -6.28 -33.69 22.43
C PRO A 645 -6.10 -35.18 22.79
N ASN A 646 -5.54 -35.46 23.97
CA ASN A 646 -5.38 -36.85 24.45
C ASN A 646 -6.74 -37.50 24.79
#